data_AF-A0A4Q6EGT8-F1
#
_entry.id   AF-A0A4Q6EGT8-F1
#
_cell.length_a   1.000
_cell.length_b   1.000
_cell.length_c   1.000
_cell.angle_alpha   90.00
_cell.angle_beta   90.00
_cell.angle_gamma   90.00
#
_symmetry.space_group_name_H-M   'P 1'
#
loop_
_entity.id
_entity.type
_entity.pdbx_description
1 polymer ?
#
loop_
_entity_poly.entity_id
_entity_poly.type
_entity_poly.pdbx_seq_one_letter_code
_entity_poly.pdbx_strand_id
1 'polypeptide(L)'
;MKIYSRYKLTVLLIVLFGQVHAQINRLNSSVSVSQPLTPEKAYLHTDKPYYGAGDTIWFKGYTVTGDNRLSGISGLLHVELINTGNEIVRSLKLPMVWGLAYGDIPLPDTLAAGSYRLRAWTNWQRNFGPEYFFDRKLDIINAIAIKTGNNGIKTKEKATSNAVNEKVRNNAKTAPADLQFFPEGGYLVNGIPSKIAFKAIGSDGLSREVSGTILDENNNEITKFASSHLGMGLFVLLPQAGKKYSAKVNYPNGDSKTLALPAIRDAGYVMQVNNTNADNIKFRVIPVNADEHFSLKVQAGGETYYQVNSQPGKSLMTAEIPKDKLPSGIVKLMLYNSKNEPVNERQVFVYNPNDQLNIQISAAEKSNPLQKIKIDIDVKDKNNQPMSGNFSVAVINTTDVPINEDKETTIYSALLLTSGLKGYVEQPNYYFTANHINNAEIQAQLDNLLLTQGYGLYEQKLNTSIPTRAITLPTTQIAYQPEKDLNINGRISDLRKKPVANSKVYLVNKTNLQLTDTITDQEGRFSFDKLAFSGNAAFTIKVPTKGDRDNVIITVDNGPLPAVQVVALPADNAALQKYAQTSKAKYDEEVKYNIGGHTIMLKEVKVNRTRIQTDRQKAIERWTEYSGNLNGRGIADQVITAEDLEQFGGINLADKLTGRLAGVEFSEGVPYLVRAQNRLTQEKPVMGVILNGAPVGEVKNGGGWAYLVQNIPPSAIASIEVLRSINYSAIYGSTGGAGVLVVTTKHGGQDRLPDEKPSGVLDFNFNGYTINHTFYSPQYKAANTAPQTDLRNTIYWNPIVEIDKTGRAVFEYFNSLKKGDYRVVVEGVGLNGGIGRAVYQYKVD
;
A
#
# COMPACT_ATOMS: atom_id res chain seq x y z
N MET A 1 -31.07 -41.42 -47.53
CA MET A 1 -30.90 -40.13 -48.22
C MET A 1 -31.51 -38.92 -47.46
N LYS A 2 -31.48 -38.89 -46.11
CA LYS A 2 -31.99 -37.76 -45.29
C LYS A 2 -30.96 -37.13 -44.34
N ILE A 3 -29.71 -37.62 -44.34
CA ILE A 3 -28.66 -37.13 -43.43
C ILE A 3 -27.76 -36.07 -44.10
N TYR A 4 -27.67 -36.05 -45.44
CA TYR A 4 -26.85 -35.08 -46.18
C TYR A 4 -27.50 -33.68 -46.38
N SER A 5 -28.81 -33.55 -46.19
CA SER A 5 -29.51 -32.26 -46.35
C SER A 5 -29.39 -31.35 -45.13
N ARG A 6 -29.29 -31.91 -43.91
CA ARG A 6 -29.17 -31.12 -42.67
C ARG A 6 -27.80 -30.45 -42.51
N TYR A 7 -26.72 -31.06 -42.99
CA TYR A 7 -25.38 -30.47 -42.91
C TYR A 7 -25.18 -29.27 -43.85
N LYS A 8 -25.82 -29.26 -45.03
CA LYS A 8 -25.75 -28.10 -45.92
C LYS A 8 -26.50 -26.87 -45.39
N LEU A 9 -27.60 -27.07 -44.64
CA LEU A 9 -28.35 -25.95 -44.06
C LEU A 9 -27.62 -25.32 -42.86
N THR A 10 -26.93 -26.13 -42.03
CA THR A 10 -26.15 -25.64 -40.88
C THR A 10 -24.86 -24.94 -41.32
N VAL A 11 -24.19 -25.41 -42.39
CA VAL A 11 -23.01 -24.74 -42.95
C VAL A 11 -23.38 -23.44 -43.66
N LEU A 12 -24.55 -23.36 -44.33
CA LEU A 12 -25.02 -22.12 -44.96
C LEU A 12 -25.41 -21.05 -43.93
N LEU A 13 -25.98 -21.44 -42.77
CA LEU A 13 -26.30 -20.52 -41.66
C LEU A 13 -25.05 -19.98 -40.97
N ILE A 14 -23.98 -20.77 -40.83
CA ILE A 14 -22.70 -20.32 -40.25
C ILE A 14 -21.98 -19.33 -41.18
N VAL A 15 -22.06 -19.52 -42.50
CA VAL A 15 -21.47 -18.59 -43.48
C VAL A 15 -22.25 -17.26 -43.57
N LEU A 16 -23.59 -17.30 -43.44
CA LEU A 16 -24.42 -16.09 -43.38
C LEU A 16 -24.21 -15.28 -42.08
N PHE A 17 -24.01 -15.93 -40.93
CA PHE A 17 -23.65 -15.24 -39.69
C PHE A 17 -22.24 -14.63 -39.72
N GLY A 18 -21.29 -15.25 -40.44
CA GLY A 18 -19.94 -14.72 -40.63
C GLY A 18 -19.88 -13.47 -41.51
N GLN A 19 -20.75 -13.36 -42.52
CA GLN A 19 -20.79 -12.18 -43.40
C GLN A 19 -21.49 -10.98 -42.73
N VAL A 20 -22.50 -11.20 -41.88
CA VAL A 20 -23.14 -10.12 -41.10
C VAL A 20 -22.19 -9.57 -40.02
N HIS A 21 -21.40 -10.42 -39.35
CA HIS A 21 -20.37 -9.96 -38.40
C HIS A 21 -19.22 -9.20 -39.08
N ALA A 22 -18.85 -9.57 -40.32
CA ALA A 22 -17.81 -8.86 -41.08
C ALA A 22 -18.28 -7.50 -41.63
N GLN A 23 -19.58 -7.35 -41.93
CA GLN A 23 -20.15 -6.07 -42.39
C GLN A 23 -20.41 -5.09 -41.23
N ILE A 24 -20.77 -5.59 -40.04
CA ILE A 24 -20.87 -4.76 -38.81
C ILE A 24 -19.50 -4.22 -38.39
N ASN A 25 -18.41 -4.97 -38.57
CA ASN A 25 -17.05 -4.50 -38.23
C ASN A 25 -16.43 -3.54 -39.27
N ARG A 26 -16.95 -3.47 -40.50
CA ARG A 26 -16.43 -2.52 -41.52
C ARG A 26 -17.06 -1.13 -41.44
N LEU A 27 -18.22 -0.97 -40.80
CA LEU A 27 -18.84 0.35 -40.55
C LEU A 27 -18.29 1.08 -39.30
N ASN A 28 -17.46 0.43 -38.48
CA ASN A 28 -16.86 1.03 -37.28
C ASN A 28 -15.40 1.49 -37.48
N SER A 29 -14.90 1.56 -38.71
CA SER A 29 -13.49 1.88 -38.98
C SER A 29 -13.15 3.37 -39.09
N SER A 30 -13.98 4.27 -38.56
CA SER A 30 -13.63 5.69 -38.47
C SER A 30 -14.28 6.46 -37.31
N VAL A 31 -14.40 5.87 -36.11
CA VAL A 31 -14.32 6.60 -34.83
C VAL A 31 -13.90 5.58 -33.76
N SER A 32 -12.69 5.66 -33.25
CA SER A 32 -12.27 4.90 -32.06
C SER A 32 -12.99 5.46 -30.83
N VAL A 33 -14.20 4.98 -30.54
CA VAL A 33 -14.88 5.24 -29.27
C VAL A 33 -14.17 4.40 -28.21
N SER A 34 -13.34 5.03 -27.38
CA SER A 34 -12.71 4.37 -26.23
C SER A 34 -13.80 3.94 -25.24
N GLN A 35 -13.94 2.63 -24.97
CA GLN A 35 -14.75 2.18 -23.84
C GLN A 35 -14.15 2.70 -22.53
N PRO A 36 -14.97 3.24 -21.61
CA PRO A 36 -14.49 3.67 -20.29
C PRO A 36 -13.93 2.48 -19.51
N LEU A 37 -12.87 2.72 -18.73
CA LEU A 37 -12.27 1.68 -17.88
C LEU A 37 -13.10 1.51 -16.60
N THR A 38 -13.43 0.27 -16.26
CA THR A 38 -14.14 -0.06 -15.01
C THR A 38 -13.18 -0.02 -13.81
N PRO A 39 -13.36 0.86 -12.82
CA PRO A 39 -12.59 0.88 -11.58
C PRO A 39 -12.90 -0.34 -10.70
N GLU A 40 -11.89 -0.75 -9.91
CA GLU A 40 -12.06 -1.64 -8.77
C GLU A 40 -12.17 -0.83 -7.47
N LYS A 41 -12.88 -1.37 -6.48
CA LYS A 41 -12.93 -0.87 -5.10
C LYS A 41 -12.58 -2.01 -4.16
N ALA A 42 -11.65 -1.78 -3.24
CA ALA A 42 -11.27 -2.76 -2.21
C ALA A 42 -11.95 -2.40 -0.88
N TYR A 43 -12.22 -3.41 -0.06
CA TYR A 43 -12.69 -3.28 1.31
C TYR A 43 -12.12 -4.41 2.17
N LEU A 44 -11.71 -4.09 3.40
CA LEU A 44 -11.30 -5.11 4.38
C LEU A 44 -12.29 -5.18 5.55
N HIS A 45 -12.98 -6.31 5.72
CA HIS A 45 -13.68 -6.65 6.96
C HIS A 45 -12.67 -7.21 7.96
N THR A 46 -12.65 -6.66 9.17
CA THR A 46 -11.69 -7.01 10.23
C THR A 46 -12.41 -7.59 11.45
N ASP A 47 -11.77 -8.50 12.20
CA ASP A 47 -12.40 -9.14 13.37
C ASP A 47 -12.74 -8.18 14.52
N LYS A 48 -11.97 -7.08 14.68
CA LYS A 48 -12.19 -6.04 15.69
C LYS A 48 -12.06 -4.62 15.13
N PRO A 49 -12.66 -3.62 15.80
CA PRO A 49 -12.56 -2.22 15.40
C PRO A 49 -11.18 -1.57 15.68
N TYR A 50 -10.44 -2.08 16.67
CA TYR A 50 -9.13 -1.60 17.14
C TYR A 50 -8.36 -2.73 17.82
N TYR A 51 -7.05 -2.57 18.03
CA TYR A 51 -6.14 -3.67 18.44
C TYR A 51 -5.14 -3.27 19.51
N GLY A 52 -4.67 -4.25 20.28
CA GLY A 52 -3.53 -4.11 21.18
C GLY A 52 -2.23 -4.55 20.53
N ALA A 53 -1.10 -4.01 20.96
CA ALA A 53 0.22 -4.58 20.69
C ALA A 53 0.24 -6.04 21.22
N GLY A 54 0.69 -6.97 20.39
CA GLY A 54 0.59 -8.41 20.66
C GLY A 54 -0.67 -9.10 20.14
N ASP A 55 -1.71 -8.37 19.71
CA ASP A 55 -2.86 -8.96 19.03
C ASP A 55 -2.56 -9.26 17.54
N THR A 56 -3.40 -10.07 16.91
CA THR A 56 -3.40 -10.28 15.46
C THR A 56 -4.61 -9.58 14.85
N ILE A 57 -4.40 -8.81 13.77
CA ILE A 57 -5.46 -8.26 12.94
C ILE A 57 -5.90 -9.36 11.97
N TRP A 58 -7.10 -9.90 12.12
CA TRP A 58 -7.66 -10.85 11.17
C TRP A 58 -8.58 -10.13 10.21
N PHE A 59 -8.46 -10.41 8.92
CA PHE A 59 -9.28 -9.70 7.94
C PHE A 59 -9.56 -10.50 6.67
N LYS A 60 -10.60 -10.04 5.96
CA LYS A 60 -10.96 -10.48 4.62
C LYS A 60 -11.09 -9.29 3.70
N GLY A 61 -10.47 -9.39 2.53
CA GLY A 61 -10.61 -8.47 1.42
C GLY A 61 -11.75 -8.84 0.46
N TYR A 62 -12.55 -7.83 0.14
CA TYR A 62 -13.54 -7.83 -0.93
C TYR A 62 -13.13 -6.77 -1.96
N THR A 63 -12.90 -7.18 -3.19
CA THR A 63 -12.63 -6.30 -4.32
C THR A 63 -13.78 -6.40 -5.30
N VAL A 64 -14.46 -5.29 -5.54
CA VAL A 64 -15.63 -5.21 -6.41
C VAL A 64 -15.42 -4.27 -7.60
N THR A 65 -16.15 -4.49 -8.68
CA THR A 65 -16.26 -3.56 -9.81
C THR A 65 -17.16 -2.38 -9.48
N GLY A 66 -17.25 -1.40 -10.39
CA GLY A 66 -18.07 -0.19 -10.20
C GLY A 66 -19.55 -0.42 -9.93
N ASP A 67 -20.10 -1.56 -10.34
CA ASP A 67 -21.47 -2.05 -10.10
C ASP A 67 -21.58 -2.97 -8.86
N ASN A 68 -20.58 -2.98 -7.99
CA ASN A 68 -20.51 -3.73 -6.74
C ASN A 68 -20.42 -5.26 -6.86
N ARG A 69 -20.21 -5.81 -8.06
CA ARG A 69 -19.96 -7.25 -8.25
C ARG A 69 -18.52 -7.61 -7.88
N LEU A 70 -18.30 -8.81 -7.36
CA LEU A 70 -16.96 -9.33 -7.11
C LEU A 70 -16.09 -9.29 -8.39
N SER A 71 -14.92 -8.68 -8.29
CA SER A 71 -14.06 -8.39 -9.45
C SER A 71 -13.23 -9.60 -9.88
N GLY A 72 -13.22 -9.88 -11.19
CA GLY A 72 -12.26 -10.81 -11.81
C GLY A 72 -11.06 -10.11 -12.47
N ILE A 73 -10.91 -8.79 -12.29
CA ILE A 73 -9.90 -7.98 -12.99
C ILE A 73 -8.51 -8.22 -12.40
N SER A 74 -8.33 -8.08 -11.10
CA SER A 74 -7.05 -8.35 -10.42
C SER A 74 -7.04 -9.72 -9.74
N GLY A 75 -5.86 -10.35 -9.65
CA GLY A 75 -5.59 -11.60 -8.93
C GLY A 75 -4.64 -11.44 -7.74
N LEU A 76 -4.22 -10.20 -7.45
CA LEU A 76 -3.39 -9.85 -6.30
C LEU A 76 -3.97 -8.64 -5.56
N LEU A 77 -4.04 -8.74 -4.23
CA LEU A 77 -4.39 -7.64 -3.34
C LEU A 77 -3.18 -7.28 -2.48
N HIS A 78 -2.77 -6.01 -2.50
CA HIS A 78 -1.75 -5.48 -1.60
C HIS A 78 -2.44 -4.94 -0.35
N VAL A 79 -1.94 -5.30 0.83
CA VAL A 79 -2.43 -4.80 2.12
C VAL A 79 -1.27 -4.25 2.94
N GLU A 80 -1.40 -3.04 3.44
CA GLU A 80 -0.34 -2.31 4.12
C GLU A 80 -0.83 -1.76 5.47
N LEU A 81 0.00 -1.93 6.50
CA LEU A 81 -0.16 -1.25 7.78
C LEU A 81 0.81 -0.07 7.82
N ILE A 82 0.27 1.13 8.02
CA ILE A 82 1.00 2.39 7.95
C ILE A 82 0.97 3.05 9.33
N ASN A 83 2.12 3.46 9.87
CA ASN A 83 2.22 4.08 11.18
C ASN A 83 1.84 5.57 11.19
N THR A 84 1.87 6.19 12.36
CA THR A 84 1.58 7.62 12.57
C THR A 84 2.59 8.56 11.89
N GLY A 85 3.79 8.06 11.57
CA GLY A 85 4.80 8.75 10.75
C GLY A 85 4.58 8.63 9.25
N ASN A 86 3.50 7.98 8.80
CA ASN A 86 3.22 7.66 7.40
C ASN A 86 4.22 6.70 6.75
N GLU A 87 4.80 5.80 7.54
CA GLU A 87 5.71 4.75 7.07
C GLU A 87 4.97 3.41 7.03
N ILE A 88 5.19 2.63 5.97
CA ILE A 88 4.65 1.27 5.84
C ILE A 88 5.46 0.37 6.78
N VAL A 89 4.82 -0.10 7.87
CA VAL A 89 5.46 -1.00 8.84
C VAL A 89 5.23 -2.48 8.51
N ARG A 90 4.18 -2.80 7.74
CA ARG A 90 3.92 -4.13 7.18
C ARG A 90 3.31 -3.99 5.79
N SER A 91 3.70 -4.88 4.88
CA SER A 91 3.15 -4.99 3.52
C SER A 91 2.93 -6.46 3.21
N LEU A 92 1.74 -6.79 2.72
CA LEU A 92 1.28 -8.13 2.42
C LEU A 92 0.87 -8.20 0.95
N LYS A 93 1.19 -9.33 0.30
CA LYS A 93 0.74 -9.68 -1.05
C LYS A 93 -0.18 -10.88 -0.94
N LEU A 94 -1.48 -10.67 -1.11
CA LEU A 94 -2.47 -11.73 -0.95
C LEU A 94 -2.99 -12.21 -2.30
N PRO A 95 -2.95 -13.53 -2.58
CA PRO A 95 -3.59 -14.07 -3.76
C PRO A 95 -5.11 -13.81 -3.66
N MET A 96 -5.69 -13.37 -4.77
CA MET A 96 -7.09 -13.00 -4.84
C MET A 96 -7.81 -13.87 -5.86
N VAL A 97 -8.89 -14.51 -5.44
CA VAL A 97 -9.72 -15.37 -6.28
C VAL A 97 -11.10 -14.73 -6.33
N TRP A 98 -11.53 -14.30 -7.53
CA TRP A 98 -12.84 -13.69 -7.75
C TRP A 98 -13.08 -12.50 -6.81
N GLY A 99 -12.09 -11.62 -6.69
CA GLY A 99 -12.18 -10.43 -5.83
C GLY A 99 -12.12 -10.74 -4.34
N LEU A 100 -11.88 -11.99 -3.93
CA LEU A 100 -11.81 -12.39 -2.54
C LEU A 100 -10.37 -12.72 -2.15
N ALA A 101 -9.92 -12.13 -1.04
CA ALA A 101 -8.66 -12.45 -0.40
C ALA A 101 -8.89 -12.45 1.12
N TYR A 102 -8.00 -13.08 1.88
CA TYR A 102 -8.01 -13.01 3.34
C TYR A 102 -6.58 -13.11 3.85
N GLY A 103 -6.37 -12.69 5.08
CA GLY A 103 -5.06 -12.75 5.71
C GLY A 103 -5.08 -12.22 7.13
N ASP A 104 -3.89 -12.10 7.69
CA ASP A 104 -3.71 -11.64 9.05
C ASP A 104 -2.42 -10.82 9.20
N ILE A 105 -2.40 -9.91 10.18
CA ILE A 105 -1.23 -9.12 10.55
C ILE A 105 -0.96 -9.33 12.04
N PRO A 106 0.00 -10.19 12.43
CA PRO A 106 0.43 -10.29 13.82
C PRO A 106 1.16 -9.01 14.23
N LEU A 107 0.70 -8.37 15.31
CA LEU A 107 1.29 -7.14 15.84
C LEU A 107 2.33 -7.47 16.90
N PRO A 108 3.57 -6.95 16.80
CA PRO A 108 4.55 -7.11 17.87
C PRO A 108 4.06 -6.47 19.19
N ASP A 109 4.40 -7.07 20.32
CA ASP A 109 4.18 -6.53 21.67
C ASP A 109 4.94 -5.20 21.91
N THR A 110 6.02 -4.98 21.17
CA THR A 110 6.82 -3.75 21.12
C THR A 110 6.25 -2.65 20.23
N LEU A 111 5.15 -2.90 19.50
CA LEU A 111 4.59 -1.94 18.57
C LEU A 111 4.10 -0.68 19.31
N ALA A 112 4.47 0.50 18.83
CA ALA A 112 4.08 1.76 19.45
C ALA A 112 2.56 1.99 19.34
N ALA A 113 1.96 2.56 20.39
CA ALA A 113 0.56 2.98 20.35
C ALA A 113 0.37 4.15 19.37
N GLY A 114 -0.78 4.21 18.71
CA GLY A 114 -1.12 5.31 17.81
C GLY A 114 -2.29 4.99 16.88
N SER A 115 -2.67 5.98 16.07
CA SER A 115 -3.64 5.83 14.99
C SER A 115 -2.92 5.42 13.72
N TYR A 116 -2.93 4.12 13.43
CA TYR A 116 -2.39 3.55 12.20
C TYR A 116 -3.40 3.68 11.07
N ARG A 117 -2.97 3.36 9.85
CA ARG A 117 -3.84 3.14 8.71
C ARG A 117 -3.68 1.75 8.15
N LEU A 118 -4.80 1.11 7.85
CA LEU A 118 -4.86 -0.13 7.12
C LEU A 118 -5.29 0.18 5.70
N ARG A 119 -4.37 0.05 4.75
CA ARG A 119 -4.57 0.38 3.34
C ARG A 119 -4.62 -0.89 2.49
N ALA A 120 -5.56 -0.99 1.56
CA ALA A 120 -5.61 -2.09 0.59
C ALA A 120 -5.86 -1.58 -0.83
N TRP A 121 -5.13 -2.16 -1.78
CA TRP A 121 -5.18 -1.74 -3.19
C TRP A 121 -4.76 -2.84 -4.17
N THR A 122 -5.24 -2.74 -5.41
CA THR A 122 -4.74 -3.52 -6.56
C THR A 122 -3.95 -2.60 -7.50
N ASN A 123 -3.01 -3.15 -8.28
CA ASN A 123 -2.25 -2.34 -9.24
C ASN A 123 -3.18 -1.65 -10.27
N TRP A 124 -4.31 -2.27 -10.62
CA TRP A 124 -5.32 -1.69 -11.50
C TRP A 124 -5.93 -0.39 -10.94
N GLN A 125 -6.22 -0.35 -9.63
CA GLN A 125 -6.82 0.81 -8.97
C GLN A 125 -5.97 2.08 -9.08
N ARG A 126 -4.65 1.93 -9.27
CA ARG A 126 -3.72 3.07 -9.40
C ARG A 126 -3.99 3.95 -10.62
N ASN A 127 -4.77 3.47 -11.59
CA ASN A 127 -5.20 4.28 -12.74
C ASN A 127 -6.31 5.28 -12.39
N PHE A 128 -7.01 5.11 -11.27
CA PHE A 128 -8.25 5.86 -10.94
C PHE A 128 -8.09 6.87 -9.81
N GLY A 129 -6.98 6.79 -9.06
CA GLY A 129 -6.69 7.71 -7.96
C GLY A 129 -6.68 7.02 -6.59
N PRO A 130 -6.00 7.60 -5.60
CA PRO A 130 -5.84 7.03 -4.26
C PRO A 130 -7.15 6.94 -3.46
N GLU A 131 -8.19 7.70 -3.80
CA GLU A 131 -9.53 7.64 -3.20
C GLU A 131 -10.28 6.32 -3.49
N TYR A 132 -9.81 5.52 -4.46
CA TYR A 132 -10.34 4.19 -4.74
C TYR A 132 -9.66 3.10 -3.90
N PHE A 133 -8.54 3.41 -3.25
CA PHE A 133 -7.93 2.49 -2.30
C PHE A 133 -8.78 2.42 -1.04
N PHE A 134 -8.86 1.23 -0.45
CA PHE A 134 -9.32 1.15 0.93
C PHE A 134 -8.26 1.79 1.81
N ASP A 135 -8.64 2.79 2.61
CA ASP A 135 -7.76 3.39 3.61
C ASP A 135 -8.57 3.68 4.87
N ARG A 136 -8.32 2.87 5.91
CA ARG A 136 -9.06 2.92 7.17
C ARG A 136 -8.13 3.28 8.31
N LYS A 137 -8.55 4.27 9.12
CA LYS A 137 -7.94 4.52 10.44
C LYS A 137 -8.12 3.29 11.33
N LEU A 138 -7.02 2.84 11.93
CA LEU A 138 -6.99 1.73 12.86
C LEU A 138 -6.20 2.11 14.11
N ASP A 139 -6.89 2.24 15.23
CA ASP A 139 -6.24 2.56 16.50
C ASP A 139 -5.57 1.31 17.09
N ILE A 140 -4.29 1.45 17.42
CA ILE A 140 -3.49 0.42 18.08
C ILE A 140 -3.02 0.97 19.43
N ILE A 141 -3.29 0.22 20.50
CA ILE A 141 -2.85 0.56 21.85
C ILE A 141 -1.68 -0.32 22.27
N ASN A 142 -0.73 0.22 23.04
CA ASN A 142 0.28 -0.60 23.71
C ASN A 142 0.02 -0.57 25.20
N ALA A 143 -0.81 -1.50 25.67
CA ALA A 143 -1.12 -1.63 27.10
C ALA A 143 0.06 -2.18 27.91
N ILE A 144 0.99 -2.88 27.26
CA ILE A 144 2.16 -3.54 27.87
C ILE A 144 3.19 -2.51 28.35
N ALA A 145 3.37 -1.43 27.58
CA ALA A 145 4.27 -0.31 27.92
C ALA A 145 3.73 0.62 29.03
N ILE A 146 2.50 0.39 29.53
CA ILE A 146 1.89 1.18 30.61
C ILE A 146 2.49 0.74 31.96
N LYS A 147 3.13 1.67 32.69
CA LYS A 147 3.51 1.43 34.09
C LYS A 147 2.39 1.89 35.02
N THR A 148 1.82 0.96 35.78
CA THR A 148 0.82 1.27 36.82
C THR A 148 1.50 1.91 38.02
N GLY A 149 1.17 3.16 38.34
CA GLY A 149 1.41 3.76 39.65
C GLY A 149 0.09 4.01 40.36
N ASN A 150 0.11 4.15 41.70
CA ASN A 150 -1.07 4.22 42.57
C ASN A 150 -2.09 5.36 42.31
N ASN A 151 -1.95 6.15 41.24
CA ASN A 151 -2.88 7.25 40.87
C ASN A 151 -3.30 7.21 39.38
N GLY A 152 -3.52 6.01 38.82
CA GLY A 152 -4.07 5.85 37.47
C GLY A 152 -3.04 5.77 36.34
N ILE A 153 -3.55 5.40 35.16
CA ILE A 153 -2.80 5.06 33.94
C ILE A 153 -1.91 6.25 33.50
N LYS A 154 -0.58 6.10 33.58
CA LYS A 154 0.37 7.00 32.94
C LYS A 154 1.25 6.20 31.98
N THR A 155 1.02 6.38 30.68
CA THR A 155 1.96 5.95 29.64
C THR A 155 3.28 6.72 29.81
N LYS A 156 4.40 6.07 29.50
CA LYS A 156 5.75 6.64 29.57
C LYS A 156 6.06 7.61 28.41
N GLU A 157 5.06 8.28 27.87
CA GLU A 157 5.25 9.55 27.17
C GLU A 157 5.22 10.64 28.23
N LYS A 158 6.31 11.41 28.36
CA LYS A 158 6.53 12.49 29.35
C LYS A 158 5.23 13.03 29.98
N ALA A 159 5.06 12.84 31.29
CA ALA A 159 3.92 13.36 32.06
C ALA A 159 3.81 14.91 32.09
N THR A 160 4.69 15.64 31.40
CA THR A 160 4.51 17.06 31.06
C THR A 160 3.63 17.28 29.84
N SER A 161 3.41 16.28 28.98
CA SER A 161 2.58 16.40 27.78
C SER A 161 1.09 16.25 28.06
N ASN A 162 0.61 15.48 29.04
CA ASN A 162 -0.84 15.27 29.21
C ASN A 162 -1.59 16.48 29.80
N ALA A 163 -1.03 17.22 30.77
CA ALA A 163 -1.67 18.44 31.30
C ALA A 163 -1.56 19.63 30.32
N VAL A 164 -0.47 19.68 29.55
CA VAL A 164 -0.28 20.66 28.48
C VAL A 164 -1.12 20.29 27.26
N ASN A 165 -1.24 19.01 26.89
CA ASN A 165 -2.09 18.54 25.80
C ASN A 165 -3.57 18.59 26.15
N GLU A 166 -4.00 18.44 27.40
CA GLU A 166 -5.39 18.71 27.78
C GLU A 166 -5.71 20.21 27.71
N LYS A 167 -4.83 21.09 28.20
CA LYS A 167 -5.03 22.55 28.04
C LYS A 167 -4.93 23.00 26.58
N VAL A 168 -4.01 22.46 25.78
CA VAL A 168 -3.86 22.74 24.34
C VAL A 168 -4.99 22.11 23.53
N ARG A 169 -5.51 20.93 23.88
CA ARG A 169 -6.69 20.31 23.24
C ARG A 169 -7.98 21.02 23.62
N ASN A 170 -8.13 21.46 24.87
CA ASN A 170 -9.28 22.28 25.26
C ASN A 170 -9.23 23.64 24.54
N ASN A 171 -8.04 24.25 24.41
CA ASN A 171 -7.85 25.44 23.58
C ASN A 171 -8.04 25.19 22.06
N ALA A 172 -7.75 23.98 21.55
CA ALA A 172 -8.00 23.60 20.14
C ALA A 172 -9.47 23.21 19.89
N LYS A 173 -10.19 22.77 20.92
CA LYS A 173 -11.67 22.62 20.87
C LYS A 173 -12.37 23.96 20.86
N THR A 174 -11.79 24.99 21.48
CA THR A 174 -12.31 26.37 21.51
C THR A 174 -11.64 27.30 20.49
N ALA A 175 -10.75 26.82 19.64
CA ALA A 175 -10.20 27.63 18.55
C ALA A 175 -11.25 27.85 17.45
N PRO A 176 -11.26 29.01 16.76
CA PRO A 176 -12.21 29.27 15.68
C PRO A 176 -12.06 28.23 14.57
N ALA A 177 -13.15 27.53 14.26
CA ALA A 177 -13.16 26.54 13.19
C ALA A 177 -12.98 27.22 11.81
N ASP A 178 -12.24 26.56 10.92
CA ASP A 178 -12.22 26.87 9.51
C ASP A 178 -13.57 26.50 8.90
N LEU A 179 -14.32 27.49 8.39
CA LEU A 179 -15.63 27.30 7.80
C LEU A 179 -15.55 27.58 6.30
N GLN A 180 -15.93 26.59 5.51
CA GLN A 180 -15.93 26.66 4.05
C GLN A 180 -17.34 26.58 3.50
N PHE A 181 -17.59 27.26 2.37
CA PHE A 181 -18.90 27.34 1.71
C PHE A 181 -18.84 26.73 0.31
N PHE A 182 -19.85 25.94 -0.04
CA PHE A 182 -19.92 25.10 -1.23
C PHE A 182 -21.25 25.32 -1.97
N PRO A 183 -21.30 26.24 -2.94
CA PRO A 183 -22.48 26.42 -3.80
C PRO A 183 -22.73 25.17 -4.64
N GLU A 184 -23.94 24.59 -4.61
CA GLU A 184 -24.28 23.29 -5.26
C GLU A 184 -23.88 23.22 -6.75
N GLY A 185 -23.92 24.35 -7.47
CA GLY A 185 -23.53 24.45 -8.87
C GLY A 185 -22.10 24.93 -9.12
N GLY A 186 -21.20 24.84 -8.14
CA GLY A 186 -19.82 25.37 -8.24
C GLY A 186 -19.73 26.88 -7.96
N TYR A 187 -20.69 27.66 -8.46
CA TYR A 187 -20.70 29.12 -8.34
C TYR A 187 -22.08 29.65 -7.99
N LEU A 188 -22.12 30.84 -7.40
CA LEU A 188 -23.35 31.61 -7.24
C LEU A 188 -23.60 32.39 -8.53
N VAL A 189 -24.79 32.27 -9.09
CA VAL A 189 -25.18 32.98 -10.31
C VAL A 189 -26.33 33.92 -10.00
N ASN A 190 -26.18 35.19 -10.37
CA ASN A 190 -27.14 36.25 -10.11
C ASN A 190 -28.58 35.84 -10.49
N GLY A 191 -29.53 36.13 -9.61
CA GLY A 191 -30.97 35.98 -9.87
C GLY A 191 -31.52 34.57 -9.68
N ILE A 192 -30.67 33.58 -9.36
CA ILE A 192 -31.10 32.18 -9.21
C ILE A 192 -30.88 31.70 -7.76
N PRO A 193 -31.94 31.25 -7.05
CA PRO A 193 -31.81 30.64 -5.74
C PRO A 193 -30.83 29.46 -5.77
N SER A 194 -29.83 29.50 -4.90
CA SER A 194 -28.75 28.51 -4.88
C SER A 194 -28.62 27.92 -3.48
N LYS A 195 -28.49 26.59 -3.39
CA LYS A 195 -28.10 25.93 -2.14
C LYS A 195 -26.61 26.15 -1.92
N ILE A 196 -26.24 26.50 -0.70
CA ILE A 196 -24.87 26.64 -0.25
C ILE A 196 -24.71 25.72 0.94
N ALA A 197 -23.97 24.63 0.75
CA ALA A 197 -23.55 23.81 1.87
C ALA A 197 -22.36 24.45 2.57
N PHE A 198 -22.13 24.11 3.82
CA PHE A 198 -20.96 24.54 4.54
C PHE A 198 -20.38 23.39 5.38
N LYS A 199 -19.08 23.48 5.68
CA LYS A 199 -18.40 22.55 6.59
C LYS A 199 -17.45 23.32 7.50
N ALA A 200 -17.58 23.11 8.80
CA ALA A 200 -16.70 23.70 9.81
C ALA A 200 -15.75 22.65 10.40
N ILE A 201 -14.44 22.93 10.35
CA ILE A 201 -13.37 22.02 10.78
C ILE A 201 -12.46 22.74 11.78
N GLY A 202 -12.18 22.14 12.91
CA GLY A 202 -11.22 22.62 13.89
C GLY A 202 -9.77 22.47 13.42
N SER A 203 -8.83 23.11 14.13
CA SER A 203 -7.39 22.99 13.83
C SER A 203 -6.83 21.58 14.01
N ASP A 204 -7.57 20.69 14.66
CA ASP A 204 -7.27 19.26 14.82
C ASP A 204 -7.79 18.39 13.67
N GLY A 205 -8.44 19.00 12.67
CA GLY A 205 -9.03 18.29 11.53
C GLY A 205 -10.40 17.67 11.81
N LEU A 206 -10.94 17.82 13.01
CA LEU A 206 -12.27 17.33 13.40
C LEU A 206 -13.34 18.40 13.20
N SER A 207 -14.55 17.96 12.88
CA SER A 207 -15.74 18.77 12.73
C SER A 207 -16.08 19.57 14.00
N ARG A 208 -16.70 20.73 13.79
CA ARG A 208 -17.18 21.62 14.85
C ARG A 208 -18.59 22.10 14.55
N GLU A 209 -19.50 21.97 15.52
CA GLU A 209 -20.84 22.53 15.37
C GLU A 209 -20.77 24.06 15.38
N VAL A 210 -21.37 24.68 14.37
CA VAL A 210 -21.47 26.14 14.22
C VAL A 210 -22.89 26.55 13.84
N SER A 211 -23.23 27.80 14.16
CA SER A 211 -24.46 28.45 13.70
C SER A 211 -24.16 29.90 13.31
N GLY A 212 -25.06 30.57 12.61
CA GLY A 212 -24.83 31.96 12.24
C GLY A 212 -25.91 32.56 11.36
N THR A 213 -25.59 33.75 10.86
CA THR A 213 -26.49 34.55 10.03
C THR A 213 -25.75 35.02 8.79
N ILE A 214 -26.41 34.97 7.64
CA ILE A 214 -25.95 35.54 6.37
C ILE A 214 -26.40 37.00 6.29
N LEU A 215 -25.46 37.88 6.00
CA LEU A 215 -25.62 39.33 5.94
C LEU A 215 -25.28 39.84 4.54
N ASP A 216 -25.93 40.92 4.11
CA ASP A 216 -25.52 41.70 2.93
C ASP A 216 -24.42 42.74 3.26
N GLU A 217 -24.00 43.53 2.28
CA GLU A 217 -22.99 44.59 2.44
C GLU A 217 -23.40 45.71 3.42
N ASN A 218 -24.69 45.83 3.75
CA ASN A 218 -25.23 46.81 4.68
C ASN A 218 -25.51 46.21 6.08
N ASN A 219 -25.07 44.98 6.33
CA ASN A 219 -25.33 44.20 7.55
C ASN A 219 -26.81 43.83 7.77
N ASN A 220 -27.64 43.82 6.72
CA ASN A 220 -29.01 43.33 6.83
C ASN A 220 -29.00 41.80 6.87
N GLU A 221 -29.84 41.22 7.74
CA GLU A 221 -30.03 39.77 7.83
C GLU A 221 -30.79 39.23 6.61
N ILE A 222 -30.18 38.26 5.92
CA ILE A 222 -30.74 37.58 4.75
C ILE A 222 -31.34 36.22 5.13
N THR A 223 -30.58 35.40 5.87
CA THR A 223 -31.04 34.10 6.37
C THR A 223 -30.15 33.59 7.50
N LYS A 224 -30.60 32.60 8.26
CA LYS A 224 -29.82 31.91 9.30
C LYS A 224 -29.38 30.54 8.84
N PHE A 225 -28.30 30.03 9.44
CA PHE A 225 -27.81 28.67 9.21
C PHE A 225 -27.34 28.05 10.53
N ALA A 226 -27.45 26.72 10.61
CA ALA A 226 -26.93 25.94 11.72
C ALA A 226 -26.46 24.59 11.21
N SER A 227 -25.42 24.05 11.83
CA SER A 227 -24.91 22.72 11.53
C SER A 227 -26.00 21.68 11.81
N SER A 228 -26.21 20.76 10.87
CA SER A 228 -27.13 19.63 11.02
C SER A 228 -26.44 18.41 11.60
N HIS A 229 -25.20 18.16 11.19
CA HIS A 229 -24.42 17.00 11.62
C HIS A 229 -22.93 17.21 11.35
N LEU A 230 -22.10 17.04 12.38
CA LEU A 230 -20.64 17.13 12.31
C LEU A 230 -20.17 18.40 11.59
N GLY A 231 -20.65 19.55 12.04
CA GLY A 231 -20.27 20.86 11.49
C GLY A 231 -20.66 21.09 10.03
N MET A 232 -21.47 20.21 9.44
CA MET A 232 -22.00 20.36 8.09
C MET A 232 -23.45 20.80 8.14
N GLY A 233 -23.86 21.63 7.18
CA GLY A 233 -25.24 22.04 6.99
C GLY A 233 -25.42 22.74 5.65
N LEU A 234 -26.62 23.26 5.41
CA LEU A 234 -26.93 24.01 4.20
C LEU A 234 -27.82 25.22 4.49
N PHE A 235 -27.77 26.21 3.62
CA PHE A 235 -28.76 27.28 3.54
C PHE A 235 -29.02 27.64 2.06
N VAL A 236 -30.09 28.39 1.80
CA VAL A 236 -30.44 28.88 0.47
C VAL A 236 -30.21 30.38 0.40
N LEU A 237 -29.58 30.84 -0.67
CA LEU A 237 -29.34 32.25 -0.96
C LEU A 237 -29.89 32.59 -2.35
N LEU A 238 -30.56 33.74 -2.46
CA LEU A 238 -30.86 34.38 -3.75
C LEU A 238 -29.82 35.49 -3.99
N PRO A 239 -28.74 35.22 -4.74
CA PRO A 239 -27.71 36.21 -5.02
C PRO A 239 -28.23 37.31 -5.97
N GLN A 240 -27.87 38.55 -5.69
CA GLN A 240 -28.19 39.72 -6.52
C GLN A 240 -26.91 40.31 -7.13
N ALA A 241 -26.99 40.79 -8.37
CA ALA A 241 -25.87 41.43 -9.07
C ALA A 241 -25.27 42.58 -8.24
N GLY A 242 -23.94 42.64 -8.20
CA GLY A 242 -23.19 43.69 -7.50
C GLY A 242 -23.17 43.59 -5.97
N LYS A 243 -24.03 42.76 -5.36
CA LYS A 243 -24.06 42.57 -3.90
C LYS A 243 -22.95 41.67 -3.40
N LYS A 244 -22.60 41.84 -2.12
CA LYS A 244 -21.64 40.98 -1.42
C LYS A 244 -22.29 40.43 -0.17
N TYR A 245 -22.10 39.14 0.07
CA TYR A 245 -22.64 38.47 1.24
C TYR A 245 -21.53 38.00 2.17
N SER A 246 -21.82 38.02 3.46
CA SER A 246 -20.94 37.49 4.49
C SER A 246 -21.71 36.64 5.49
N ALA A 247 -21.06 35.65 6.09
CA ALA A 247 -21.60 34.84 7.17
C ALA A 247 -21.01 35.34 8.49
N LYS A 248 -21.86 35.82 9.40
CA LYS A 248 -21.52 36.03 10.81
C LYS A 248 -21.71 34.71 11.54
N VAL A 249 -20.61 34.03 11.80
CA VAL A 249 -20.55 32.70 12.44
C VAL A 249 -20.44 32.88 13.95
N ASN A 250 -21.26 32.15 14.70
CA ASN A 250 -21.21 32.01 16.14
C ASN A 250 -20.62 30.64 16.49
N TYR A 251 -19.52 30.65 17.24
CA TYR A 251 -18.84 29.44 17.68
C TYR A 251 -19.31 29.03 19.09
N PRO A 252 -19.19 27.74 19.46
CA PRO A 252 -19.63 27.26 20.78
C PRO A 252 -18.94 27.92 21.98
N ASN A 253 -17.76 28.49 21.78
CA ASN A 253 -16.99 29.19 22.80
C ASN A 253 -17.49 30.63 23.08
N GLY A 254 -18.50 31.10 22.33
CA GLY A 254 -19.04 32.47 22.43
C GLY A 254 -18.39 33.48 21.46
N ASP A 255 -17.31 33.10 20.77
CA ASP A 255 -16.67 33.96 19.77
C ASP A 255 -17.54 34.05 18.51
N SER A 256 -17.33 35.13 17.75
CA SER A 256 -17.91 35.27 16.42
C SER A 256 -16.87 35.70 15.40
N LYS A 257 -17.05 35.25 14.15
CA LYS A 257 -16.20 35.63 13.01
C LYS A 257 -17.07 35.88 11.80
N THR A 258 -16.75 36.93 11.06
CA THR A 258 -17.39 37.23 9.78
C THR A 258 -16.53 36.69 8.64
N LEU A 259 -17.13 35.88 7.76
CA LEU A 259 -16.47 35.27 6.61
C LEU A 259 -17.19 35.67 5.33
N ALA A 260 -16.45 36.01 4.27
CA ALA A 260 -17.06 36.31 2.98
C ALA A 260 -17.61 35.03 2.33
N LEU A 261 -18.77 35.14 1.67
CA LEU A 261 -19.28 34.07 0.81
C LEU A 261 -18.56 34.07 -0.56
N PRO A 262 -18.66 32.96 -1.33
CA PRO A 262 -18.14 32.90 -2.69
C PRO A 262 -18.66 34.04 -3.58
N ALA A 263 -17.83 34.49 -4.52
CA ALA A 263 -18.21 35.56 -5.44
C ALA A 263 -19.38 35.15 -6.36
N ILE A 264 -20.22 36.13 -6.68
CA ILE A 264 -21.36 35.98 -7.59
C ILE A 264 -20.89 36.20 -9.03
N ARG A 265 -21.39 35.38 -9.94
CA ARG A 265 -21.18 35.52 -11.39
C ARG A 265 -22.47 35.98 -12.07
N ASP A 266 -22.33 36.79 -13.11
CA ASP A 266 -23.45 37.22 -13.97
C ASP A 266 -23.78 36.22 -15.08
N ALA A 267 -22.92 35.20 -15.27
CA ALA A 267 -23.07 34.15 -16.26
C ALA A 267 -22.62 32.78 -15.72
N GLY A 268 -23.31 31.72 -16.13
CA GLY A 268 -22.96 30.34 -15.78
C GLY A 268 -24.15 29.38 -15.83
N TYR A 269 -23.94 28.17 -15.32
CA TYR A 269 -24.99 27.16 -15.18
C TYR A 269 -25.29 26.95 -13.70
N VAL A 270 -26.58 27.00 -13.33
CA VAL A 270 -27.03 26.60 -12.00
C VAL A 270 -27.65 25.22 -12.08
N MET A 271 -27.05 24.26 -11.39
CA MET A 271 -27.61 22.93 -11.18
C MET A 271 -28.29 22.88 -9.81
N GLN A 272 -29.52 22.38 -9.76
CA GLN A 272 -30.25 22.07 -8.54
C GLN A 272 -30.67 20.61 -8.59
N VAL A 273 -30.34 19.84 -7.54
CA VAL A 273 -30.71 18.44 -7.45
C VAL A 273 -31.62 18.22 -6.25
N ASN A 274 -32.69 17.46 -6.46
CA ASN A 274 -33.57 16.97 -5.43
C ASN A 274 -33.51 15.45 -5.42
N ASN A 275 -32.94 14.90 -4.34
CA ASN A 275 -32.75 13.47 -4.14
C ASN A 275 -33.65 12.90 -3.02
N THR A 276 -34.66 13.65 -2.55
CA THR A 276 -35.49 13.26 -1.40
C THR A 276 -36.58 12.25 -1.74
N ASN A 277 -36.94 12.12 -3.03
CA ASN A 277 -37.90 11.11 -3.47
C ASN A 277 -37.25 9.71 -3.45
N ALA A 278 -37.99 8.69 -3.02
CA ALA A 278 -37.48 7.33 -2.87
C ALA A 278 -37.15 6.65 -4.21
N ASP A 279 -37.88 6.97 -5.27
CA ASP A 279 -37.82 6.26 -6.54
C ASP A 279 -36.95 6.99 -7.57
N ASN A 280 -36.95 8.33 -7.54
CA ASN A 280 -36.34 9.14 -8.59
C ASN A 280 -35.46 10.27 -8.05
N ILE A 281 -34.42 10.62 -8.83
CA ILE A 281 -33.64 11.84 -8.67
C ILE A 281 -34.21 12.88 -9.64
N LYS A 282 -34.60 14.05 -9.13
CA LYS A 282 -35.02 15.17 -9.98
C LYS A 282 -33.90 16.19 -10.04
N PHE A 283 -33.55 16.64 -11.24
CA PHE A 283 -32.59 17.71 -11.40
C PHE A 283 -33.12 18.80 -12.32
N ARG A 284 -32.59 20.00 -12.10
CA ARG A 284 -32.88 21.20 -12.86
C ARG A 284 -31.56 21.88 -13.22
N VAL A 285 -31.39 22.25 -14.48
CA VAL A 285 -30.26 23.05 -14.96
C VAL A 285 -30.79 24.32 -15.60
N ILE A 286 -30.28 25.46 -15.15
CA ILE A 286 -30.64 26.79 -15.64
C ILE A 286 -29.37 27.45 -16.19
N PRO A 287 -29.24 27.63 -17.51
CA PRO A 287 -28.21 28.50 -18.09
C PRO A 287 -28.59 29.96 -17.87
N VAL A 288 -27.65 30.78 -17.40
CA VAL A 288 -27.79 32.24 -17.29
C VAL A 288 -26.66 32.86 -18.07
N ASN A 289 -26.96 33.61 -19.13
CA ASN A 289 -25.95 34.20 -20.03
C ASN A 289 -24.86 33.20 -20.46
N ALA A 290 -25.24 31.93 -20.60
CA ALA A 290 -24.37 30.80 -20.91
C ALA A 290 -24.91 30.04 -22.12
N ASP A 291 -24.10 29.15 -22.69
CA ASP A 291 -24.49 28.35 -23.86
C ASP A 291 -25.69 27.45 -23.53
N GLU A 292 -26.78 27.59 -24.29
CA GLU A 292 -28.02 26.81 -24.11
C GLU A 292 -27.89 25.37 -24.64
N HIS A 293 -26.82 25.03 -25.36
CA HIS A 293 -26.50 23.68 -25.79
C HIS A 293 -25.56 23.00 -24.78
N PHE A 294 -26.11 22.10 -23.99
CA PHE A 294 -25.38 21.36 -22.97
C PHE A 294 -25.95 19.96 -22.80
N SER A 295 -25.21 19.07 -22.15
CA SER A 295 -25.67 17.72 -21.82
C SER A 295 -25.32 17.35 -20.39
N LEU A 296 -26.20 16.61 -19.74
CA LEU A 296 -25.93 15.99 -18.45
C LEU A 296 -25.62 14.51 -18.64
N LYS A 297 -24.52 14.03 -18.08
CA LYS A 297 -24.20 12.60 -17.96
C LYS A 297 -24.35 12.17 -16.51
N VAL A 298 -25.05 11.06 -16.31
CA VAL A 298 -25.24 10.40 -15.01
C VAL A 298 -24.35 9.18 -14.98
N GLN A 299 -23.37 9.19 -14.07
CA GLN A 299 -22.32 8.19 -14.04
C GLN A 299 -22.18 7.56 -12.66
N ALA A 300 -21.92 6.26 -12.64
CA ALA A 300 -21.62 5.53 -11.42
C ALA A 300 -20.61 4.44 -11.77
N GLY A 301 -19.61 4.22 -10.90
CA GLY A 301 -18.66 3.12 -11.09
C GLY A 301 -17.89 3.16 -12.42
N GLY A 302 -17.64 4.35 -12.99
CA GLY A 302 -16.96 4.52 -14.28
C GLY A 302 -17.86 4.42 -15.52
N GLU A 303 -19.11 3.98 -15.35
CA GLU A 303 -20.07 3.79 -16.44
C GLU A 303 -21.05 4.97 -16.56
N THR A 304 -21.54 5.23 -17.77
CA THR A 304 -22.60 6.22 -18.02
C THR A 304 -23.94 5.52 -18.16
N TYR A 305 -24.86 5.79 -17.22
CA TYR A 305 -26.20 5.18 -17.20
C TYR A 305 -27.23 6.01 -17.96
N TYR A 306 -27.12 7.34 -17.89
CA TYR A 306 -28.00 8.25 -18.59
C TYR A 306 -27.22 9.41 -19.21
N GLN A 307 -27.69 9.86 -20.36
CA GLN A 307 -27.30 11.13 -20.95
C GLN A 307 -28.56 11.90 -21.36
N VAL A 308 -28.68 13.15 -20.90
CA VAL A 308 -29.79 14.04 -21.20
C VAL A 308 -29.23 15.29 -21.88
N ASN A 309 -29.67 15.58 -23.11
CA ASN A 309 -29.24 16.77 -23.84
C ASN A 309 -30.27 17.89 -23.65
N SER A 310 -29.80 19.15 -23.62
CA SER A 310 -30.68 20.31 -23.61
C SER A 310 -31.49 20.43 -24.90
N GLN A 311 -32.68 21.02 -24.79
CA GLN A 311 -33.53 21.28 -25.95
C GLN A 311 -33.20 22.67 -26.51
N PRO A 312 -33.04 22.82 -27.84
CA PRO A 312 -32.81 24.13 -28.44
C PRO A 312 -33.90 25.15 -28.07
N GLY A 313 -33.50 26.37 -27.71
CA GLY A 313 -34.39 27.48 -27.37
C GLY A 313 -35.13 27.34 -26.04
N LYS A 314 -34.74 26.40 -25.16
CA LYS A 314 -35.26 26.25 -23.80
C LYS A 314 -34.18 26.64 -22.78
N SER A 315 -34.40 27.75 -22.09
CA SER A 315 -33.51 28.22 -21.00
C SER A 315 -33.72 27.47 -19.66
N LEU A 316 -34.17 26.22 -19.73
CA LEU A 316 -34.42 25.34 -18.59
C LEU A 316 -34.40 23.87 -19.04
N MET A 317 -33.53 23.07 -18.43
CA MET A 317 -33.56 21.62 -18.56
C MET A 317 -33.98 20.99 -17.24
N THR A 318 -34.95 20.08 -17.30
CA THR A 318 -35.36 19.23 -16.18
C THR A 318 -35.32 17.78 -16.61
N ALA A 319 -34.85 16.90 -15.74
CA ALA A 319 -35.12 15.48 -15.93
C ALA A 319 -35.26 14.73 -14.60
N GLU A 320 -35.82 13.54 -14.73
CA GLU A 320 -36.10 12.63 -13.63
C GLU A 320 -35.42 11.29 -13.95
N ILE A 321 -34.59 10.83 -13.03
CA ILE A 321 -33.75 9.64 -13.21
C ILE A 321 -34.21 8.57 -12.22
N PRO A 322 -34.69 7.40 -12.69
CA PRO A 322 -35.04 6.28 -11.83
C PRO A 322 -33.83 5.72 -11.08
N LYS A 323 -33.93 5.66 -9.75
CA LYS A 323 -32.90 5.10 -8.86
C LYS A 323 -32.73 3.59 -9.03
N ASP A 324 -33.79 2.89 -9.42
CA ASP A 324 -33.81 1.44 -9.61
C ASP A 324 -32.90 0.95 -10.76
N LYS A 325 -32.50 1.86 -11.67
CA LYS A 325 -31.57 1.62 -12.77
C LYS A 325 -30.13 2.04 -12.48
N LEU A 326 -29.88 2.68 -11.35
CA LEU A 326 -28.54 3.11 -10.93
C LEU A 326 -28.03 2.16 -9.84
N PRO A 327 -26.73 1.85 -9.75
CA PRO A 327 -26.21 1.03 -8.66
C PRO A 327 -26.30 1.78 -7.33
N SER A 328 -26.40 1.06 -6.22
CA SER A 328 -26.24 1.65 -4.88
C SER A 328 -24.86 2.30 -4.72
N GLY A 329 -24.82 3.48 -4.08
CA GLY A 329 -23.61 4.24 -3.79
C GLY A 329 -23.61 5.66 -4.38
N ILE A 330 -22.41 6.23 -4.52
CA ILE A 330 -22.23 7.57 -5.10
C ILE A 330 -22.49 7.54 -6.61
N VAL A 331 -23.42 8.39 -7.05
CA VAL A 331 -23.73 8.70 -8.45
C VAL A 331 -23.30 10.13 -8.76
N LYS A 332 -22.55 10.32 -9.83
CA LYS A 332 -22.04 11.60 -10.30
C LYS A 332 -22.89 12.13 -11.45
N LEU A 333 -23.37 13.36 -11.30
CA LEU A 333 -24.08 14.15 -12.30
C LEU A 333 -23.09 15.16 -12.88
N MET A 334 -22.68 14.98 -14.14
CA MET A 334 -21.73 15.88 -14.81
C MET A 334 -22.38 16.62 -15.96
N LEU A 335 -22.32 17.94 -15.91
CA LEU A 335 -22.81 18.83 -16.96
C LEU A 335 -21.67 19.15 -17.93
N TYR A 336 -21.94 19.07 -19.22
CA TYR A 336 -21.02 19.37 -20.31
C TYR A 336 -21.59 20.46 -21.22
N ASN A 337 -20.77 21.41 -21.65
CA ASN A 337 -21.16 22.42 -22.64
C ASN A 337 -21.17 21.84 -24.08
N SER A 338 -21.47 22.66 -25.09
CA SER A 338 -21.47 22.26 -26.51
C SER A 338 -20.11 21.77 -27.03
N LYS A 339 -19.01 22.16 -26.39
CA LYS A 339 -17.65 21.70 -26.69
C LYS A 339 -17.32 20.36 -26.02
N ASN A 340 -18.29 19.76 -25.32
CA ASN A 340 -18.12 18.56 -24.50
C ASN A 340 -17.05 18.74 -23.41
N GLU A 341 -16.91 19.97 -22.90
CA GLU A 341 -16.12 20.29 -21.70
C GLU A 341 -17.04 20.22 -20.49
N PRO A 342 -16.66 19.54 -19.40
CA PRO A 342 -17.46 19.55 -18.18
C PRO A 342 -17.46 20.97 -17.58
N VAL A 343 -18.58 21.41 -17.05
CA VAL A 343 -18.78 22.77 -16.51
C VAL A 343 -19.37 22.76 -15.10
N ASN A 344 -19.93 21.62 -14.66
CA ASN A 344 -20.52 21.46 -13.34
C ASN A 344 -20.51 19.97 -12.93
N GLU A 345 -20.33 19.69 -11.65
CA GLU A 345 -20.37 18.34 -11.07
C GLU A 345 -21.20 18.34 -9.79
N ARG A 346 -22.08 17.34 -9.65
CA ARG A 346 -22.83 17.08 -8.43
C ARG A 346 -22.86 15.59 -8.12
N GLN A 347 -22.45 15.21 -6.92
CA GLN A 347 -22.51 13.82 -6.46
C GLN A 347 -23.73 13.62 -5.57
N VAL A 348 -24.49 12.55 -5.77
CA VAL A 348 -25.64 12.17 -4.92
C VAL A 348 -25.52 10.72 -4.49
N PHE A 349 -26.11 10.38 -3.34
CA PHE A 349 -26.19 9.01 -2.89
C PHE A 349 -27.44 8.34 -3.45
N VAL A 350 -27.32 7.12 -3.97
CA VAL A 350 -28.44 6.28 -4.38
C VAL A 350 -28.47 5.01 -3.55
N TYR A 351 -29.63 4.69 -2.99
CA TYR A 351 -29.96 3.35 -2.52
C TYR A 351 -30.82 2.69 -3.59
N ASN A 352 -30.28 1.70 -4.30
CA ASN A 352 -31.07 0.93 -5.24
C ASN A 352 -31.79 -0.19 -4.48
N PRO A 353 -33.14 -0.24 -4.51
CA PRO A 353 -33.88 -1.32 -3.84
C PRO A 353 -33.64 -2.71 -4.45
N ASN A 354 -33.10 -2.78 -5.67
CA ASN A 354 -32.90 -4.04 -6.41
C ASN A 354 -31.58 -4.76 -6.09
N ASP A 355 -30.61 -4.07 -5.48
CA ASP A 355 -29.29 -4.64 -5.14
C ASP A 355 -29.09 -4.87 -3.64
N GLN A 356 -30.18 -4.84 -2.86
CA GLN A 356 -30.15 -5.11 -1.42
C GLN A 356 -30.26 -6.59 -1.10
N LEU A 357 -29.52 -7.03 -0.08
CA LEU A 357 -29.65 -8.34 0.53
C LEU A 357 -30.40 -8.25 1.85
N ASN A 358 -31.30 -9.19 2.09
CA ASN A 358 -31.91 -9.41 3.39
C ASN A 358 -31.17 -10.56 4.08
N ILE A 359 -30.43 -10.24 5.15
CA ILE A 359 -29.65 -11.20 5.93
C ILE A 359 -30.29 -11.35 7.31
N GLN A 360 -30.76 -12.55 7.60
CA GLN A 360 -31.30 -12.91 8.91
C GLN A 360 -30.32 -13.82 9.63
N ILE A 361 -30.01 -13.47 10.88
CA ILE A 361 -29.19 -14.28 11.78
C ILE A 361 -30.10 -14.81 12.88
N SER A 362 -30.05 -16.10 13.13
CA SER A 362 -30.82 -16.77 14.17
C SER A 362 -29.90 -17.58 15.07
N ALA A 363 -30.04 -17.39 16.38
CA ALA A 363 -29.30 -18.11 17.42
C ALA A 363 -30.05 -18.01 18.75
N ALA A 364 -29.50 -18.64 19.79
CA ALA A 364 -30.00 -18.46 21.16
C ALA A 364 -29.66 -17.06 21.68
N GLU A 365 -30.65 -16.33 22.20
CA GLU A 365 -30.47 -14.99 22.78
C GLU A 365 -29.62 -14.99 24.06
N LYS A 366 -29.52 -16.15 24.71
CA LYS A 366 -28.70 -16.37 25.90
C LYS A 366 -27.89 -17.66 25.77
N SER A 367 -26.71 -17.66 26.36
CA SER A 367 -25.83 -18.83 26.43
C SER A 367 -25.00 -18.80 27.71
N ASN A 368 -24.34 -19.91 28.04
CA ASN A 368 -23.43 -20.00 29.18
C ASN A 368 -21.96 -19.88 28.73
N PRO A 369 -21.05 -19.47 29.63
CA PRO A 369 -19.61 -19.55 29.40
C PRO A 369 -19.19 -20.94 28.94
N LEU A 370 -18.24 -21.00 27.99
CA LEU A 370 -17.76 -22.25 27.39
C LEU A 370 -18.83 -23.15 26.75
N GLN A 371 -20.07 -22.67 26.61
CA GLN A 371 -21.10 -23.40 25.88
C GLN A 371 -20.87 -23.24 24.36
N LYS A 372 -21.09 -24.33 23.63
CA LYS A 372 -21.12 -24.28 22.16
C LYS A 372 -22.44 -23.66 21.72
N ILE A 373 -22.37 -22.63 20.89
CA ILE A 373 -23.53 -21.97 20.28
C ILE A 373 -23.55 -22.27 18.78
N LYS A 374 -24.76 -22.47 18.25
CA LYS A 374 -25.04 -22.62 16.82
C LYS A 374 -25.66 -21.33 16.30
N ILE A 375 -25.13 -20.84 15.18
CA ILE A 375 -25.65 -19.68 14.46
C ILE A 375 -26.13 -20.13 13.09
N ASP A 376 -27.37 -19.78 12.76
CA ASP A 376 -27.97 -19.97 11.44
C ASP A 376 -28.02 -18.61 10.71
N ILE A 377 -27.57 -18.58 9.45
CA ILE A 377 -27.68 -17.43 8.56
C ILE A 377 -28.61 -17.79 7.41
N ASP A 378 -29.56 -16.90 7.11
CA ASP A 378 -30.44 -16.96 5.94
C ASP A 378 -30.27 -15.66 5.12
N VAL A 379 -29.91 -15.78 3.84
CA VAL A 379 -29.65 -14.67 2.93
C VAL A 379 -30.61 -14.76 1.74
N LYS A 380 -31.34 -13.66 1.54
CA LYS A 380 -32.31 -13.51 0.46
C LYS A 380 -32.06 -12.23 -0.34
N ASP A 381 -32.52 -12.22 -1.58
CA ASP A 381 -32.62 -11.01 -2.38
C ASP A 381 -33.87 -10.18 -2.01
N LYS A 382 -34.03 -9.03 -2.66
CA LYS A 382 -35.20 -8.15 -2.49
C LYS A 382 -36.56 -8.79 -2.85
N ASN A 383 -36.56 -9.88 -3.62
CA ASN A 383 -37.76 -10.64 -3.98
C ASN A 383 -37.99 -11.83 -3.03
N ASN A 384 -37.28 -11.87 -1.88
CA ASN A 384 -37.26 -12.96 -0.91
C ASN A 384 -36.79 -14.31 -1.47
N GLN A 385 -36.07 -14.31 -2.59
CA GLN A 385 -35.47 -15.52 -3.14
C GLN A 385 -34.13 -15.80 -2.47
N PRO A 386 -33.78 -17.07 -2.20
CA PRO A 386 -32.47 -17.45 -1.68
C PRO A 386 -31.32 -16.88 -2.52
N MET A 387 -30.31 -16.32 -1.86
CA MET A 387 -29.16 -15.72 -2.54
C MET A 387 -27.84 -16.34 -2.07
N SER A 388 -27.11 -16.91 -3.02
CA SER A 388 -25.73 -17.36 -2.79
C SER A 388 -24.77 -16.19 -2.76
N GLY A 389 -23.68 -16.35 -2.02
CA GLY A 389 -22.65 -15.33 -1.91
C GLY A 389 -21.53 -15.74 -0.98
N ASN A 390 -20.57 -14.83 -0.82
CA ASN A 390 -19.41 -15.08 0.01
C ASN A 390 -19.35 -14.06 1.16
N PHE A 391 -19.33 -14.56 2.39
CA PHE A 391 -19.48 -13.76 3.60
C PHE A 391 -18.33 -14.04 4.57
N SER A 392 -18.18 -13.17 5.55
CA SER A 392 -17.28 -13.34 6.67
C SER A 392 -18.00 -13.03 7.97
N VAL A 393 -17.54 -13.67 9.04
CA VAL A 393 -18.14 -13.58 10.36
C VAL A 393 -17.10 -13.18 11.38
N ALA A 394 -17.41 -12.15 12.16
CA ALA A 394 -16.67 -11.76 13.34
C ALA A 394 -17.57 -11.84 14.57
N VAL A 395 -17.06 -12.44 15.65
CA VAL A 395 -17.74 -12.48 16.95
C VAL A 395 -16.81 -11.94 18.02
N ILE A 396 -17.29 -10.94 18.76
CA ILE A 396 -16.55 -10.30 19.83
C ILE A 396 -17.42 -10.15 21.09
N ASN A 397 -16.78 -10.08 22.25
CA ASN A 397 -17.42 -9.66 23.50
C ASN A 397 -17.34 -8.12 23.59
N THR A 398 -18.48 -7.44 23.46
CA THR A 398 -18.55 -5.97 23.43
C THR A 398 -18.36 -5.33 24.81
N THR A 399 -18.49 -6.10 25.89
CA THR A 399 -18.11 -5.65 27.24
C THR A 399 -16.60 -5.44 27.35
N ASP A 400 -15.82 -6.25 26.63
CA ASP A 400 -14.36 -6.17 26.55
C ASP A 400 -13.85 -5.29 25.41
N VAL A 401 -14.60 -5.23 24.32
CA VAL A 401 -14.32 -4.46 23.11
C VAL A 401 -15.50 -3.50 22.84
N PRO A 402 -15.64 -2.40 23.59
CA PRO A 402 -16.73 -1.45 23.39
C PRO A 402 -16.75 -0.84 21.98
N ILE A 403 -17.91 -0.78 21.34
CA ILE A 403 -18.04 -0.31 19.97
C ILE A 403 -18.85 0.98 19.93
N ASN A 404 -18.44 1.91 19.08
CA ASN A 404 -19.31 2.98 18.59
C ASN A 404 -19.66 2.64 17.14
N GLU A 405 -20.91 2.23 16.89
CA GLU A 405 -21.35 1.75 15.57
C GLU A 405 -21.28 2.84 14.50
N ASP A 406 -21.52 4.11 14.84
CA ASP A 406 -21.49 5.22 13.89
C ASP A 406 -20.09 5.45 13.30
N LYS A 407 -19.05 5.14 14.08
CA LYS A 407 -17.63 5.29 13.71
C LYS A 407 -17.05 4.09 12.97
N GLU A 408 -17.77 2.96 12.92
CA GLU A 408 -17.25 1.78 12.24
C GLU A 408 -17.08 2.04 10.74
N THR A 409 -16.07 1.44 10.14
CA THR A 409 -15.97 1.31 8.68
C THR A 409 -16.49 -0.06 8.31
N THR A 410 -17.71 -0.10 7.78
CA THR A 410 -18.45 -1.31 7.37
C THR A 410 -18.39 -1.47 5.85
N ILE A 411 -18.80 -2.65 5.36
CA ILE A 411 -18.86 -2.91 3.91
C ILE A 411 -19.73 -1.89 3.15
N TYR A 412 -20.83 -1.42 3.75
CA TYR A 412 -21.66 -0.36 3.18
C TYR A 412 -20.93 0.97 3.12
N SER A 413 -20.45 1.44 4.28
CA SER A 413 -19.80 2.74 4.37
C SER A 413 -18.53 2.83 3.52
N ALA A 414 -17.79 1.72 3.37
CA ALA A 414 -16.57 1.68 2.58
C ALA A 414 -16.85 1.64 1.07
N LEU A 415 -17.62 0.65 0.59
CA LEU A 415 -17.81 0.45 -0.85
C LEU A 415 -18.79 1.44 -1.49
N LEU A 416 -19.82 1.86 -0.74
CA LEU A 416 -20.89 2.71 -1.25
C LEU A 416 -20.63 4.20 -1.05
N LEU A 417 -19.89 4.59 -0.01
CA LEU A 417 -19.69 5.99 0.38
C LEU A 417 -18.23 6.44 0.31
N THR A 418 -17.33 5.91 1.16
CA THR A 418 -15.99 6.49 1.27
C THR A 418 -15.09 6.17 0.08
N SER A 419 -15.32 5.05 -0.61
CA SER A 419 -14.64 4.74 -1.87
C SER A 419 -15.12 5.68 -2.98
N GLY A 420 -14.25 6.62 -3.36
CA GLY A 420 -14.54 7.68 -4.33
C GLY A 420 -14.89 9.04 -3.72
N LEU A 421 -14.92 9.17 -2.38
CA LEU A 421 -15.04 10.44 -1.69
C LEU A 421 -13.68 10.94 -1.22
N LYS A 422 -13.46 12.26 -1.25
CA LYS A 422 -12.22 12.88 -0.78
C LYS A 422 -12.35 13.30 0.68
N GLY A 423 -11.26 13.14 1.43
CA GLY A 423 -11.17 13.56 2.83
C GLY A 423 -11.62 12.49 3.82
N TYR A 424 -11.43 12.79 5.10
CA TYR A 424 -11.78 11.88 6.20
C TYR A 424 -13.25 12.05 6.60
N VAL A 425 -13.99 10.94 6.62
CA VAL A 425 -15.36 10.86 7.13
C VAL A 425 -15.31 10.30 8.55
N GLU A 426 -15.69 11.11 9.54
CA GLU A 426 -15.53 10.77 10.96
C GLU A 426 -16.46 9.67 11.45
N GLN A 427 -17.69 9.65 10.94
CA GLN A 427 -18.73 8.67 11.30
C GLN A 427 -19.33 8.05 10.03
N PRO A 428 -18.57 7.22 9.31
CA PRO A 428 -18.98 6.77 7.98
C PRO A 428 -20.16 5.80 8.03
N ASN A 429 -20.34 5.05 9.12
CA ASN A 429 -21.45 4.10 9.27
C ASN A 429 -22.71 4.72 9.89
N TYR A 430 -22.66 5.96 10.39
CA TYR A 430 -23.83 6.71 10.83
C TYR A 430 -24.96 6.69 9.78
N TYR A 431 -24.63 6.84 8.50
CA TYR A 431 -25.63 6.86 7.42
C TYR A 431 -26.24 5.49 7.07
N PHE A 432 -25.69 4.39 7.61
CA PHE A 432 -26.01 3.02 7.17
C PHE A 432 -26.52 2.11 8.30
N THR A 433 -26.73 2.64 9.51
CA THR A 433 -27.35 1.85 10.57
C THR A 433 -28.80 1.51 10.20
N ALA A 434 -29.33 0.41 10.75
CA ALA A 434 -30.67 -0.08 10.43
C ALA A 434 -31.78 0.99 10.67
N ASN A 435 -31.58 1.86 11.66
CA ASN A 435 -32.54 2.92 11.99
C ASN A 435 -32.35 4.19 11.14
N HIS A 436 -31.22 4.32 10.44
CA HIS A 436 -30.85 5.55 9.74
C HIS A 436 -31.05 5.49 8.23
N ILE A 437 -30.96 4.30 7.62
CA ILE A 437 -31.01 4.14 6.17
C ILE A 437 -32.29 4.69 5.51
N ASN A 438 -33.43 4.67 6.22
CA ASN A 438 -34.71 5.19 5.72
C ASN A 438 -35.15 6.50 6.39
N ASN A 439 -34.28 7.12 7.19
CA ASN A 439 -34.60 8.35 7.90
C ASN A 439 -34.32 9.58 7.02
N ALA A 440 -35.36 10.37 6.72
CA ALA A 440 -35.26 11.52 5.83
C ALA A 440 -34.27 12.60 6.30
N GLU A 441 -34.14 12.81 7.61
CA GLU A 441 -33.18 13.77 8.18
C GLU A 441 -31.74 13.29 7.96
N ILE A 442 -31.48 12.00 8.20
CA ILE A 442 -30.16 11.40 7.99
C ILE A 442 -29.78 11.42 6.50
N GLN A 443 -30.75 11.18 5.61
CA GLN A 443 -30.53 11.28 4.17
C GLN A 443 -30.20 12.72 3.73
N ALA A 444 -30.81 13.73 4.35
CA ALA A 444 -30.43 15.13 4.13
C ALA A 444 -29.02 15.43 4.66
N GLN A 445 -28.62 14.85 5.79
CA GLN A 445 -27.26 14.98 6.31
C GLN A 445 -26.21 14.25 5.46
N LEU A 446 -26.56 13.12 4.83
CA LEU A 446 -25.74 12.46 3.81
C LEU A 446 -25.58 13.33 2.56
N ASP A 447 -26.64 14.02 2.14
CA ASP A 447 -26.56 14.99 1.04
C ASP A 447 -25.64 16.17 1.40
N ASN A 448 -25.68 16.67 2.64
CA ASN A 448 -24.74 17.69 3.14
C ASN A 448 -23.28 17.22 3.09
N LEU A 449 -23.02 15.94 3.42
CA LEU A 449 -21.69 15.34 3.27
C LEU A 449 -21.23 15.36 1.80
N LEU A 450 -22.10 14.99 0.87
CA LEU A 450 -21.74 14.97 -0.56
C LEU A 450 -21.63 16.36 -1.19
N LEU A 451 -22.40 17.34 -0.70
CA LEU A 451 -22.27 18.74 -1.11
C LEU A 451 -20.97 19.41 -0.62
N THR A 452 -20.35 18.88 0.43
CA THR A 452 -19.13 19.45 1.03
C THR A 452 -17.88 18.65 0.65
N GLN A 453 -17.86 17.35 0.92
CA GLN A 453 -16.70 16.47 0.67
C GLN A 453 -16.72 15.81 -0.71
N GLY A 454 -17.91 15.70 -1.33
CA GLY A 454 -18.08 15.31 -2.74
C GLY A 454 -17.98 16.48 -3.71
N TYR A 455 -17.60 17.66 -3.21
CA TYR A 455 -17.54 18.89 -3.98
C TYR A 455 -16.38 18.89 -4.98
N GLY A 456 -16.70 18.97 -6.27
CA GLY A 456 -15.74 19.08 -7.34
C GLY A 456 -15.81 20.46 -8.02
N LEU A 457 -14.84 21.34 -7.77
CA LEU A 457 -14.64 22.50 -8.62
C LEU A 457 -13.99 22.04 -9.92
N TYR A 458 -14.75 22.01 -11.01
CA TYR A 458 -14.13 22.00 -12.34
C TYR A 458 -13.64 23.41 -12.65
N GLU A 459 -12.37 23.67 -12.35
CA GLU A 459 -11.66 24.80 -12.93
C GLU A 459 -10.46 24.29 -13.73
N GLN A 460 -10.41 24.75 -14.99
CA GLN A 460 -9.22 24.71 -15.82
C GLN A 460 -8.05 25.36 -15.06
N LYS A 461 -7.12 24.53 -14.58
CA LYS A 461 -5.83 24.94 -14.04
C LYS A 461 -4.93 25.47 -15.15
N LEU A 462 -5.13 26.72 -15.55
CA LEU A 462 -4.21 27.39 -16.49
C LEU A 462 -2.98 28.01 -15.83
N ASN A 463 -2.79 27.97 -14.50
CA ASN A 463 -1.67 28.69 -13.85
C ASN A 463 -0.97 28.01 -12.64
N THR A 464 -0.96 26.68 -12.53
CA THR A 464 -0.05 26.02 -11.58
C THR A 464 0.58 24.78 -12.19
N SER A 465 1.90 24.72 -12.23
CA SER A 465 2.78 23.68 -12.78
C SER A 465 2.74 22.33 -12.04
N ILE A 466 1.56 21.91 -11.57
CA ILE A 466 1.32 20.57 -11.03
C ILE A 466 0.43 19.84 -12.05
N PRO A 467 0.91 18.78 -12.72
CA PRO A 467 0.11 18.05 -13.68
C PRO A 467 -1.08 17.42 -12.97
N THR A 468 -2.25 18.01 -13.16
CA THR A 468 -3.51 17.48 -12.65
C THR A 468 -4.14 16.73 -13.80
N ARG A 469 -4.10 15.40 -13.73
CA ARG A 469 -4.92 14.56 -14.60
C ARG A 469 -6.36 15.01 -14.39
N ALA A 470 -7.00 15.47 -15.46
CA ALA A 470 -8.42 15.71 -15.47
C ALA A 470 -9.14 14.50 -14.87
N ILE A 471 -10.26 14.72 -14.17
CA ILE A 471 -11.26 13.69 -13.85
C ILE A 471 -12.00 13.37 -15.16
N THR A 472 -11.23 13.00 -16.17
CA THR A 472 -11.63 12.22 -17.31
C THR A 472 -11.02 10.87 -16.99
N LEU A 473 -11.82 9.81 -16.88
CA LEU A 473 -11.29 8.44 -16.88
C LEU A 473 -10.22 8.39 -17.97
N PRO A 474 -8.97 7.97 -17.67
CA PRO A 474 -7.84 8.18 -18.55
C PRO A 474 -8.18 7.62 -19.93
N THR A 475 -8.45 8.52 -20.87
CA THR A 475 -8.59 8.16 -22.27
C THR A 475 -7.19 7.87 -22.76
N THR A 476 -6.97 6.59 -23.09
CA THR A 476 -5.95 6.01 -23.99
C THR A 476 -4.61 5.49 -23.46
N GLN A 477 -4.19 5.68 -22.20
CA GLN A 477 -2.98 4.98 -21.71
C GLN A 477 -3.17 4.37 -20.31
N ILE A 478 -3.46 3.07 -20.29
CA ILE A 478 -3.42 2.24 -19.09
C ILE A 478 -1.96 2.21 -18.61
N ALA A 479 -1.68 2.91 -17.51
CA ALA A 479 -0.34 2.98 -16.93
C ALA A 479 -0.03 1.76 -16.07
N TYR A 480 -1.06 1.21 -15.40
CA TYR A 480 -0.93 0.09 -14.48
C TYR A 480 -1.82 -1.07 -14.91
N GLN A 481 -1.21 -2.17 -15.34
CA GLN A 481 -1.94 -3.37 -15.74
C GLN A 481 -2.40 -4.16 -14.49
N PRO A 482 -3.55 -4.87 -14.54
CA PRO A 482 -3.95 -5.74 -13.45
C PRO A 482 -2.91 -6.85 -13.21
N GLU A 483 -2.52 -7.04 -11.95
CA GLU A 483 -1.69 -8.17 -11.56
C GLU A 483 -2.57 -9.41 -11.43
N LYS A 484 -2.46 -10.35 -12.37
CA LYS A 484 -3.19 -11.63 -12.31
C LYS A 484 -2.54 -12.63 -11.36
N ASP A 485 -1.21 -12.61 -11.31
CA ASP A 485 -0.35 -13.46 -10.49
C ASP A 485 0.90 -12.66 -10.10
N LEU A 486 1.76 -13.22 -9.24
CA LEU A 486 3.09 -12.65 -9.04
C LEU A 486 3.90 -12.73 -10.33
N ASN A 487 4.61 -11.64 -10.61
CA ASN A 487 5.53 -11.53 -11.73
C ASN A 487 6.88 -10.97 -11.26
N ILE A 488 7.93 -11.31 -12.01
CA ILE A 488 9.24 -10.67 -11.92
C ILE A 488 9.55 -10.12 -13.31
N ASN A 489 9.53 -8.79 -13.39
CA ASN A 489 9.77 -8.05 -14.62
C ASN A 489 11.12 -7.34 -14.55
N GLY A 490 11.66 -6.99 -15.70
CA GLY A 490 12.89 -6.23 -15.75
C GLY A 490 13.36 -5.96 -17.16
N ARG A 491 14.59 -5.48 -17.28
CA ARG A 491 15.22 -5.12 -18.54
C ARG A 491 16.65 -5.63 -18.61
N ILE A 492 17.05 -6.02 -19.81
CA ILE A 492 18.44 -6.34 -20.16
C ILE A 492 18.95 -5.24 -21.08
N SER A 493 20.11 -4.69 -20.73
CA SER A 493 20.82 -3.71 -21.54
C SER A 493 22.31 -4.05 -21.70
N ASP A 494 22.94 -3.52 -22.74
CA ASP A 494 24.40 -3.56 -22.87
C ASP A 494 25.05 -2.53 -21.93
N LEU A 495 26.40 -2.52 -21.85
CA LEU A 495 27.15 -1.53 -21.05
C LEU A 495 26.88 -0.06 -21.41
N ARG A 496 26.33 0.20 -22.60
CA ARG A 496 25.96 1.54 -23.08
C ARG A 496 24.48 1.82 -22.84
N LYS A 497 23.80 1.00 -22.02
CA LYS A 497 22.37 1.05 -21.69
C LYS A 497 21.45 0.87 -22.90
N LYS A 498 21.93 0.29 -24.00
CA LYS A 498 21.08 -0.06 -25.15
C LYS A 498 20.32 -1.34 -24.88
N PRO A 499 19.04 -1.44 -25.27
CA PRO A 499 18.23 -2.63 -25.04
C PRO A 499 18.78 -3.85 -25.78
N VAL A 500 18.78 -5.00 -25.11
CA VAL A 500 19.17 -6.29 -25.73
C VAL A 500 17.91 -7.10 -26.01
N ALA A 501 17.47 -7.07 -27.27
CA ALA A 501 16.27 -7.75 -27.72
C ALA A 501 16.48 -9.23 -28.06
N ASN A 502 15.40 -10.01 -27.99
CA ASN A 502 15.35 -11.43 -28.36
C ASN A 502 16.40 -12.29 -27.65
N SER A 503 16.79 -11.92 -26.43
CA SER A 503 17.72 -12.67 -25.61
C SER A 503 16.96 -13.65 -24.72
N LYS A 504 17.46 -14.89 -24.62
CA LYS A 504 16.93 -15.86 -23.66
C LYS A 504 17.27 -15.39 -22.25
N VAL A 505 16.34 -15.55 -21.31
CA VAL A 505 16.53 -15.20 -19.90
C VAL A 505 16.03 -16.36 -19.06
N TYR A 506 16.84 -16.80 -18.10
CA TYR A 506 16.50 -17.84 -17.15
C TYR A 506 16.29 -17.24 -15.78
N LEU A 507 15.29 -17.73 -15.06
CA LEU A 507 15.05 -17.47 -13.65
C LEU A 507 15.15 -18.79 -12.90
N VAL A 508 16.05 -18.84 -11.92
CA VAL A 508 16.22 -19.98 -11.02
C VAL A 508 15.72 -19.58 -9.65
N ASN A 509 14.72 -20.28 -9.12
CA ASN A 509 14.36 -20.22 -7.72
C ASN A 509 15.34 -21.09 -6.92
N LYS A 510 16.22 -20.48 -6.13
CA LYS A 510 17.24 -21.19 -5.35
C LYS A 510 16.67 -22.01 -4.20
N THR A 511 15.45 -21.70 -3.76
CA THR A 511 14.79 -22.40 -2.64
C THR A 511 14.26 -23.77 -3.05
N ASN A 512 13.65 -23.88 -4.23
CA ASN A 512 13.04 -25.14 -4.70
C ASN A 512 13.67 -25.68 -6.01
N LEU A 513 14.73 -25.04 -6.50
CA LEU A 513 15.46 -25.37 -7.73
C LEU A 513 14.61 -25.31 -9.01
N GLN A 514 13.44 -24.64 -8.98
CA GLN A 514 12.62 -24.44 -10.17
C GLN A 514 13.33 -23.51 -11.16
N LEU A 515 13.41 -23.95 -12.42
CA LEU A 515 13.94 -23.18 -13.55
C LEU A 515 12.78 -22.77 -14.46
N THR A 516 12.69 -21.47 -14.74
CA THR A 516 11.75 -20.89 -15.70
C THR A 516 12.53 -20.03 -16.69
N ASP A 517 12.04 -19.91 -17.93
CA ASP A 517 12.71 -19.15 -18.98
C ASP A 517 11.75 -18.26 -19.76
N THR A 518 12.26 -17.15 -20.27
CA THR A 518 11.53 -16.19 -21.11
C THR A 518 12.47 -15.59 -22.16
N ILE A 519 11.96 -14.70 -23.02
CA ILE A 519 12.72 -14.01 -24.07
C ILE A 519 12.46 -12.50 -23.95
N THR A 520 13.49 -11.67 -24.14
CA THR A 520 13.31 -10.21 -24.13
C THR A 520 12.61 -9.67 -25.39
N ASP A 521 11.78 -8.64 -25.22
CA ASP A 521 11.17 -7.87 -26.30
C ASP A 521 12.17 -6.92 -27.00
N GLN A 522 11.69 -6.12 -27.96
CA GLN A 522 12.52 -5.15 -28.70
C GLN A 522 13.09 -4.02 -27.83
N GLU A 523 12.48 -3.75 -26.67
CA GLU A 523 12.95 -2.78 -25.68
C GLU A 523 13.88 -3.44 -24.64
N GLY A 524 14.21 -4.72 -24.81
CA GLY A 524 15.04 -5.50 -23.91
C GLY A 524 14.33 -5.92 -22.62
N ARG A 525 13.00 -5.81 -22.54
CA ARG A 525 12.25 -6.19 -21.34
C ARG A 525 11.94 -7.67 -21.31
N PHE A 526 12.02 -8.26 -20.11
CA PHE A 526 11.60 -9.64 -19.84
C PHE A 526 10.49 -9.65 -18.79
N SER A 527 9.65 -10.68 -18.86
CA SER A 527 8.60 -10.97 -17.88
C SER A 527 8.62 -12.45 -17.52
N PHE A 528 8.65 -12.74 -16.22
CA PHE A 528 8.37 -14.06 -15.66
C PHE A 528 7.01 -13.98 -14.95
N ASP A 529 5.97 -14.49 -15.63
CA ASP A 529 4.59 -14.47 -15.14
C ASP A 529 4.21 -15.77 -14.41
N LYS A 530 3.08 -15.75 -13.69
CA LYS A 530 2.48 -16.91 -13.02
C LYS A 530 3.38 -17.55 -11.96
N LEU A 531 4.13 -16.72 -11.23
CA LEU A 531 4.96 -17.21 -10.14
C LEU A 531 4.06 -17.54 -8.94
N ALA A 532 4.21 -18.75 -8.40
CA ALA A 532 3.41 -19.23 -7.28
C ALA A 532 4.33 -19.69 -6.15
N PHE A 533 4.64 -18.78 -5.23
CA PHE A 533 5.40 -19.07 -4.02
C PHE A 533 5.04 -18.10 -2.91
N SER A 534 5.24 -18.54 -1.67
CA SER A 534 4.93 -17.76 -0.47
C SER A 534 6.20 -17.46 0.33
N GLY A 535 6.20 -16.35 1.04
CA GLY A 535 7.34 -15.90 1.84
C GLY A 535 8.48 -15.33 1.00
N ASN A 536 9.66 -15.24 1.60
CA ASN A 536 10.87 -14.75 0.94
C ASN A 536 11.56 -15.90 0.20
N ALA A 537 11.89 -15.71 -1.08
CA ALA A 537 12.65 -16.67 -1.86
C ALA A 537 13.84 -16.00 -2.56
N ALA A 538 14.95 -16.74 -2.66
CA ALA A 538 16.15 -16.30 -3.35
C ALA A 538 16.07 -16.71 -4.83
N PHE A 539 16.36 -15.77 -5.72
CA PHE A 539 16.34 -15.97 -7.16
C PHE A 539 17.68 -15.62 -7.80
N THR A 540 17.96 -16.29 -8.92
CA THR A 540 19.02 -15.94 -9.86
C THR A 540 18.42 -15.72 -11.23
N ILE A 541 18.61 -14.54 -11.81
CA ILE A 541 18.40 -14.33 -13.24
C ILE A 541 19.71 -14.58 -13.97
N LYS A 542 19.68 -15.38 -15.04
CA LYS A 542 20.83 -15.66 -15.89
C LYS A 542 20.50 -15.45 -17.36
N VAL A 543 21.40 -14.79 -18.07
CA VAL A 543 21.34 -14.57 -19.52
C VAL A 543 22.48 -15.37 -20.15
N PRO A 544 22.21 -16.39 -20.99
CA PRO A 544 23.25 -17.17 -21.63
C PRO A 544 24.00 -16.30 -22.66
N THR A 545 25.32 -16.15 -22.48
CA THR A 545 26.15 -15.38 -23.40
C THR A 545 26.75 -16.29 -24.49
N LYS A 546 26.85 -15.77 -25.72
CA LYS A 546 27.63 -16.32 -26.83
C LYS A 546 28.42 -15.16 -27.45
N GLY A 547 29.75 -15.17 -27.35
CA GLY A 547 30.64 -14.14 -27.94
C GLY A 547 30.54 -12.76 -27.28
N ASP A 548 30.74 -11.67 -28.04
CA ASP A 548 30.79 -10.23 -27.68
C ASP A 548 29.63 -9.65 -26.80
N ARG A 549 28.73 -10.51 -26.30
CA ARG A 549 27.63 -10.21 -25.37
C ARG A 549 27.98 -10.50 -23.90
N ASP A 550 29.27 -10.63 -23.57
CA ASP A 550 29.74 -11.02 -22.23
C ASP A 550 29.49 -9.95 -21.13
N ASN A 551 28.94 -8.79 -21.49
CA ASN A 551 28.71 -7.69 -20.56
C ASN A 551 27.29 -7.09 -20.68
N VAL A 552 26.27 -7.81 -20.20
CA VAL A 552 24.90 -7.29 -20.07
C VAL A 552 24.57 -6.91 -18.62
N ILE A 553 23.79 -5.84 -18.48
CA ILE A 553 23.24 -5.36 -17.22
C ILE A 553 21.79 -5.84 -17.12
N ILE A 554 21.48 -6.55 -16.04
CA ILE A 554 20.12 -6.99 -15.71
C ILE A 554 19.58 -6.03 -14.65
N THR A 555 18.43 -5.43 -14.92
CA THR A 555 17.70 -4.61 -13.95
C THR A 555 16.34 -5.26 -13.71
N VAL A 556 15.98 -5.48 -12.45
CA VAL A 556 14.64 -5.95 -12.06
C VAL A 556 13.78 -4.73 -11.74
N ASP A 557 12.57 -4.72 -12.27
CA ASP A 557 11.61 -3.65 -12.05
C ASP A 557 11.07 -3.72 -10.62
N ASN A 558 11.51 -2.78 -9.79
CA ASN A 558 10.83 -2.44 -8.56
C ASN A 558 9.94 -1.22 -8.87
N GLY A 559 8.85 -1.46 -9.60
CA GLY A 559 7.92 -0.39 -10.00
C GLY A 559 7.53 0.48 -8.80
N PRO A 560 7.29 1.79 -8.98
CA PRO A 560 7.02 2.68 -7.87
C PRO A 560 5.82 2.16 -7.08
N LEU A 561 5.95 2.03 -5.76
CA LEU A 561 4.80 1.76 -4.90
C LEU A 561 3.89 2.99 -4.83
N PRO A 562 2.58 2.85 -4.61
CA PRO A 562 1.70 3.99 -4.39
C PRO A 562 2.18 4.83 -3.21
N ALA A 563 2.37 6.13 -3.45
CA ALA A 563 2.81 7.06 -2.41
C ALA A 563 1.87 7.00 -1.20
N VAL A 564 2.44 7.07 0.00
CA VAL A 564 1.67 7.19 1.23
C VAL A 564 1.27 8.65 1.39
N GLN A 565 -0.03 8.95 1.28
CA GLN A 565 -0.52 10.31 1.53
C GLN A 565 -0.37 10.67 3.00
N VAL A 566 0.10 11.87 3.32
CA VAL A 566 0.13 12.36 4.70
C VAL A 566 -1.29 12.71 5.11
N VAL A 567 -1.85 11.93 6.05
CA VAL A 567 -3.18 12.18 6.62
C VAL A 567 -3.02 12.39 8.12
N ALA A 568 -3.41 13.56 8.62
CA ALA A 568 -3.51 13.79 10.05
C ALA A 568 -4.79 13.11 10.57
N LEU A 569 -4.62 12.07 11.38
CA LEU A 569 -5.74 11.33 11.97
C LEU A 569 -5.95 11.74 13.44
N PRO A 570 -7.17 12.07 13.84
CA PRO A 570 -7.46 12.47 15.21
C PRO A 570 -7.42 11.27 16.16
N ALA A 571 -6.79 11.44 17.33
CA ALA A 571 -6.77 10.43 18.38
C ALA A 571 -8.11 10.40 19.14
N ASP A 572 -8.77 9.24 19.20
CA ASP A 572 -10.00 9.04 19.97
C ASP A 572 -9.73 8.11 21.15
N ASN A 573 -9.83 8.61 22.38
CA ASN A 573 -9.29 7.94 23.56
C ASN A 573 -10.36 7.22 24.42
N ALA A 574 -11.65 7.48 24.26
CA ALA A 574 -12.65 7.05 25.25
C ALA A 574 -12.90 5.53 25.24
N ALA A 575 -13.19 4.93 24.07
CA ALA A 575 -13.40 3.49 23.94
C ALA A 575 -12.10 2.68 24.17
N LEU A 576 -10.95 3.28 23.84
CA LEU A 576 -9.64 2.65 23.97
C LEU A 576 -9.21 2.41 25.42
N GLN A 577 -9.73 3.17 26.40
CA GLN A 577 -9.35 2.99 27.81
C GLN A 577 -9.80 1.65 28.37
N LYS A 578 -11.07 1.27 28.15
CA LYS A 578 -11.61 -0.01 28.63
C LYS A 578 -10.89 -1.18 27.98
N TYR A 579 -10.71 -1.10 26.66
CA TYR A 579 -9.99 -2.12 25.92
C TYR A 579 -8.51 -2.22 26.34
N ALA A 580 -7.85 -1.11 26.70
CA ALA A 580 -6.49 -1.15 27.24
C ALA A 580 -6.37 -1.91 28.56
N GLN A 581 -7.35 -1.76 29.45
CA GLN A 581 -7.38 -2.53 30.70
C GLN A 581 -7.56 -4.02 30.41
N THR A 582 -8.50 -4.37 29.53
CA THR A 582 -8.76 -5.76 29.14
C THR A 582 -7.55 -6.38 28.43
N SER A 583 -6.91 -5.64 27.52
CA SER A 583 -5.71 -6.08 26.78
C SER A 583 -4.54 -6.31 27.74
N LYS A 584 -4.33 -5.44 28.73
CA LYS A 584 -3.29 -5.64 29.76
C LYS A 584 -3.54 -6.89 30.61
N ALA A 585 -4.78 -7.07 31.08
CA ALA A 585 -5.14 -8.23 31.90
C ALA A 585 -4.95 -9.55 31.14
N LYS A 586 -5.32 -9.58 29.84
CA LYS A 586 -5.07 -10.72 28.95
C LYS A 586 -3.57 -10.99 28.83
N TYR A 587 -2.77 -9.98 28.54
CA TYR A 587 -1.31 -10.11 28.41
C TYR A 587 -0.66 -10.64 29.70
N ASP A 588 -1.04 -10.11 30.87
CA ASP A 588 -0.46 -10.53 32.15
C ASP A 588 -0.76 -12.00 32.47
N GLU A 589 -1.95 -12.48 32.14
CA GLU A 589 -2.31 -13.89 32.28
C GLU A 589 -1.59 -14.78 31.24
N GLU A 590 -1.45 -14.32 30.00
CA GLU A 590 -0.69 -15.06 28.98
C GLU A 590 0.79 -15.21 29.36
N VAL A 591 1.41 -14.15 29.88
CA VAL A 591 2.79 -14.18 30.41
C VAL A 591 2.91 -15.13 31.59
N LYS A 592 1.98 -15.07 32.54
CA LYS A 592 1.98 -15.93 33.75
C LYS A 592 1.98 -17.42 33.42
N TYR A 593 1.28 -17.83 32.35
CA TYR A 593 1.20 -19.23 31.93
C TYR A 593 2.08 -19.57 30.72
N ASN A 594 2.96 -18.65 30.30
CA ASN A 594 3.81 -18.80 29.11
C ASN A 594 3.02 -19.17 27.84
N ILE A 595 1.81 -18.63 27.73
CA ILE A 595 0.92 -18.76 26.57
C ILE A 595 1.30 -17.66 25.58
N GLY A 596 1.29 -17.94 24.28
CA GLY A 596 1.53 -16.92 23.24
C GLY A 596 3.00 -16.57 22.97
N GLY A 597 3.96 -17.26 23.60
CA GLY A 597 5.38 -17.07 23.28
C GLY A 597 5.95 -15.74 23.76
N HIS A 598 5.32 -15.08 24.74
CA HIS A 598 5.77 -13.83 25.39
C HIS A 598 7.04 -14.00 26.25
N THR A 599 7.83 -15.04 25.98
CA THR A 599 9.13 -15.22 26.61
C THR A 599 10.01 -14.05 26.20
N ILE A 600 10.52 -13.30 27.18
CA ILE A 600 11.58 -12.30 26.95
C ILE A 600 12.83 -13.09 26.55
N MET A 601 12.94 -13.44 25.27
CA MET A 601 14.18 -13.90 24.70
C MET A 601 15.06 -12.66 24.64
N LEU A 602 15.96 -12.53 25.63
CA LEU A 602 17.02 -11.53 25.55
C LEU A 602 17.63 -11.67 24.16
N LYS A 603 17.68 -10.56 23.39
CA LYS A 603 18.34 -10.56 22.08
C LYS A 603 19.66 -11.27 22.27
N GLU A 604 19.89 -12.32 21.47
CA GLU A 604 21.23 -12.86 21.32
C GLU A 604 22.13 -11.65 21.09
N VAL A 605 23.03 -11.38 22.05
CA VAL A 605 24.09 -10.41 21.83
C VAL A 605 25.04 -11.12 20.89
N LYS A 606 24.67 -11.17 19.61
CA LYS A 606 25.68 -11.30 18.56
C LYS A 606 26.50 -10.04 18.69
N VAL A 607 27.62 -10.17 19.39
CA VAL A 607 28.76 -9.30 19.19
C VAL A 607 29.24 -9.57 17.75
N ASN A 608 28.47 -9.08 16.78
CA ASN A 608 29.00 -8.78 15.47
C ASN A 608 29.91 -7.58 15.72
N ARG A 609 31.14 -7.87 16.13
CA ARG A 609 32.23 -6.93 15.97
C ARG A 609 32.33 -6.73 14.46
N THR A 610 31.58 -5.76 13.93
CA THR A 610 31.97 -5.11 12.69
C THR A 610 33.31 -4.48 13.04
N ARG A 611 34.39 -5.23 12.83
CA ARG A 611 35.75 -4.70 12.96
C ARG A 611 35.74 -3.53 12.00
N ILE A 612 35.69 -2.31 12.55
CA ILE A 612 35.82 -1.09 11.75
C ILE A 612 37.12 -1.30 11.00
N GLN A 613 37.02 -1.56 9.70
CA GLN A 613 38.20 -1.76 8.88
C GLN A 613 38.96 -0.44 8.92
N THR A 614 40.15 -0.46 9.51
CA THR A 614 41.04 0.70 9.50
C THR A 614 41.33 1.10 8.06
N ASP A 615 41.66 2.36 7.78
CA ASP A 615 41.96 2.80 6.41
C ASP A 615 43.09 1.97 5.77
N ARG A 616 44.05 1.51 6.58
CA ARG A 616 45.09 0.55 6.18
C ARG A 616 44.53 -0.79 5.68
N GLN A 617 43.47 -1.32 6.30
CA GLN A 617 42.84 -2.57 5.89
C GLN A 617 42.09 -2.40 4.56
N LYS A 618 41.41 -1.27 4.37
CA LYS A 618 40.77 -0.94 3.09
C LYS A 618 41.79 -0.77 1.97
N ALA A 619 42.94 -0.14 2.26
CA ALA A 619 44.03 -0.01 1.31
C ALA A 619 44.61 -1.38 0.93
N ILE A 620 44.85 -2.27 1.89
CA ILE A 620 45.32 -3.64 1.63
C ILE A 620 44.31 -4.39 0.75
N GLU A 621 43.01 -4.36 1.08
CA GLU A 621 41.98 -5.03 0.29
C GLU A 621 41.89 -4.49 -1.15
N ARG A 622 41.96 -3.16 -1.32
CA ARG A 622 41.95 -2.49 -2.63
C ARG A 622 43.15 -2.89 -3.48
N TRP A 623 44.36 -2.80 -2.90
CA TRP A 623 45.61 -2.95 -3.64
C TRP A 623 46.01 -4.42 -3.86
N THR A 624 45.42 -5.36 -3.11
CA THR A 624 45.64 -6.81 -3.28
C THR A 624 44.51 -7.52 -4.03
N GLU A 625 43.54 -6.79 -4.62
CA GLU A 625 42.37 -7.39 -5.30
C GLU A 625 42.75 -8.45 -6.35
N TYR A 626 43.84 -8.20 -7.08
CA TYR A 626 44.35 -9.08 -8.14
C TYR A 626 45.61 -9.84 -7.74
N SER A 627 45.87 -9.96 -6.44
CA SER A 627 47.06 -10.64 -5.96
C SER A 627 47.09 -12.11 -6.36
N GLY A 628 48.24 -12.56 -6.86
CA GLY A 628 48.55 -13.96 -7.11
C GLY A 628 48.97 -14.74 -5.85
N ASN A 629 48.68 -14.23 -4.65
CA ASN A 629 49.00 -14.89 -3.40
C ASN A 629 48.12 -16.14 -3.20
N LEU A 630 48.75 -17.33 -3.14
CA LEU A 630 48.07 -18.62 -3.00
C LEU A 630 47.41 -18.80 -1.63
N ASN A 631 47.79 -17.99 -0.63
CA ASN A 631 47.15 -17.97 0.69
C ASN A 631 45.86 -17.13 0.71
N GLY A 632 45.54 -16.44 -0.38
CA GLY A 632 44.47 -15.45 -0.48
C GLY A 632 44.99 -14.02 -0.34
N ARG A 633 44.24 -13.07 -0.93
CA ARG A 633 44.62 -11.65 -1.02
C ARG A 633 44.91 -11.01 0.35
N GLY A 634 46.06 -10.35 0.46
CA GLY A 634 46.46 -9.63 1.68
C GLY A 634 46.81 -10.54 2.86
N ILE A 635 46.81 -11.87 2.67
CA ILE A 635 47.17 -12.85 3.70
C ILE A 635 48.68 -13.11 3.59
N ALA A 636 49.45 -12.24 4.23
CA ALA A 636 50.91 -12.25 4.21
C ALA A 636 51.48 -11.80 5.57
N ASP A 637 52.77 -12.06 5.82
CA ASP A 637 53.45 -11.54 7.03
C ASP A 637 53.60 -10.01 6.99
N GLN A 638 53.65 -9.44 5.80
CA GLN A 638 53.70 -8.00 5.58
C GLN A 638 53.14 -7.67 4.19
N VAL A 639 52.29 -6.64 4.10
CA VAL A 639 51.77 -6.10 2.84
C VAL A 639 52.23 -4.66 2.68
N ILE A 640 52.82 -4.37 1.53
CA ILE A 640 53.14 -3.02 1.06
C ILE A 640 52.18 -2.70 -0.08
N THR A 641 51.43 -1.61 0.04
CA THR A 641 50.46 -1.15 -0.95
C THR A 641 51.10 -0.14 -1.91
N ALA A 642 50.42 0.18 -3.02
CA ALA A 642 50.86 1.24 -3.92
C ALA A 642 50.98 2.59 -3.19
N GLU A 643 50.06 2.87 -2.26
CA GLU A 643 50.10 4.07 -1.42
C GLU A 643 51.36 4.11 -0.53
N ASP A 644 51.78 2.97 0.01
CA ASP A 644 53.05 2.88 0.76
C ASP A 644 54.25 3.14 -0.16
N LEU A 645 54.27 2.56 -1.37
CA LEU A 645 55.35 2.73 -2.36
C LEU A 645 55.47 4.18 -2.88
N GLU A 646 54.38 4.93 -2.92
CA GLU A 646 54.38 6.35 -3.29
C GLU A 646 55.05 7.22 -2.22
N GLN A 647 54.91 6.87 -0.94
CA GLN A 647 55.54 7.57 0.19
C GLN A 647 57.02 7.22 0.35
N PHE A 648 57.43 6.07 -0.18
CA PHE A 648 58.80 5.57 -0.07
C PHE A 648 59.75 6.28 -1.03
N GLY A 649 60.80 6.92 -0.50
CA GLY A 649 61.93 7.41 -1.30
C GLY A 649 62.76 6.27 -1.89
N GLY A 650 63.32 6.47 -3.09
CA GLY A 650 64.10 5.50 -3.88
C GLY A 650 63.77 5.59 -5.38
N ILE A 651 64.72 5.25 -6.25
CA ILE A 651 64.56 5.33 -7.72
C ILE A 651 63.98 4.02 -8.28
N ASN A 652 64.53 2.88 -7.86
CA ASN A 652 64.06 1.55 -8.26
C ASN A 652 63.30 0.86 -7.11
N LEU A 653 62.73 -0.32 -7.37
CA LEU A 653 61.92 -1.03 -6.38
C LEU A 653 62.74 -1.55 -5.19
N ALA A 654 63.96 -2.03 -5.43
CA ALA A 654 64.86 -2.51 -4.37
C ALA A 654 65.19 -1.38 -3.37
N ASP A 655 65.52 -0.18 -3.87
CA ASP A 655 65.80 1.00 -3.04
C ASP A 655 64.58 1.39 -2.19
N LYS A 656 63.38 1.31 -2.79
CA LYS A 656 62.13 1.61 -2.09
C LYS A 656 61.78 0.57 -1.02
N LEU A 657 62.30 -0.65 -1.08
CA LEU A 657 61.96 -1.73 -0.14
C LEU A 657 63.05 -2.02 0.89
N THR A 658 64.29 -1.63 0.60
CA THR A 658 65.43 -1.83 1.49
C THR A 658 65.20 -1.14 2.84
N GLY A 659 65.36 -1.89 3.94
CA GLY A 659 65.11 -1.43 5.30
C GLY A 659 63.63 -1.30 5.70
N ARG A 660 62.68 -1.51 4.77
CA ARG A 660 61.23 -1.41 5.02
C ARG A 660 60.54 -2.78 5.11
N LEU A 661 61.13 -3.80 4.49
CA LEU A 661 60.68 -5.18 4.63
C LEU A 661 61.40 -5.84 5.80
N ALA A 662 60.65 -6.21 6.85
CA ALA A 662 61.27 -6.75 8.06
C ALA A 662 61.99 -8.08 7.75
N GLY A 663 63.30 -8.15 8.02
CA GLY A 663 64.10 -9.35 7.82
C GLY A 663 64.39 -9.71 6.36
N VAL A 664 64.10 -8.82 5.40
CA VAL A 664 64.47 -8.99 3.98
C VAL A 664 65.53 -7.95 3.63
N GLU A 665 66.61 -8.40 2.99
CA GLU A 665 67.70 -7.55 2.51
C GLU A 665 67.84 -7.73 1.00
N PHE A 666 68.08 -6.63 0.28
CA PHE A 666 68.33 -6.68 -1.15
C PHE A 666 69.84 -6.52 -1.41
N SER A 667 70.45 -7.46 -2.14
CA SER A 667 71.83 -7.31 -2.66
C SER A 667 71.80 -7.49 -4.17
N GLU A 668 72.26 -6.51 -4.93
CA GLU A 668 72.14 -6.47 -6.40
C GLU A 668 70.70 -6.72 -6.92
N GLY A 669 69.68 -6.32 -6.15
CA GLY A 669 68.26 -6.55 -6.47
C GLY A 669 67.70 -7.90 -6.01
N VAL A 670 68.52 -8.77 -5.39
CA VAL A 670 68.14 -10.08 -4.87
C VAL A 670 67.53 -9.99 -3.49
N PRO A 671 66.28 -10.44 -3.26
CA PRO A 671 65.74 -10.52 -1.92
C PRO A 671 66.31 -11.74 -1.17
N TYR A 672 66.99 -11.47 -0.06
CA TYR A 672 67.51 -12.46 0.87
C TYR A 672 66.76 -12.38 2.20
N LEU A 673 66.42 -13.55 2.77
CA LEU A 673 65.84 -13.61 4.11
C LEU A 673 66.96 -13.67 5.16
N VAL A 674 67.19 -12.54 5.85
CA VAL A 674 68.34 -12.33 6.75
C VAL A 674 68.34 -13.28 7.96
N ARG A 675 67.15 -13.75 8.39
CA ARG A 675 66.99 -14.64 9.56
C ARG A 675 67.13 -16.13 9.26
N ALA A 676 67.27 -16.52 7.99
CA ALA A 676 67.39 -17.91 7.56
C ALA A 676 68.84 -18.31 7.21
N GLN A 677 69.82 -17.52 7.67
CA GLN A 677 71.24 -17.74 7.38
C GLN A 677 71.69 -19.12 7.88
N ASN A 678 72.24 -19.93 6.96
CA ASN A 678 72.75 -21.24 7.32
C ASN A 678 74.03 -21.07 8.15
N ARG A 679 74.00 -21.52 9.41
CA ARG A 679 75.11 -21.35 10.36
C ARG A 679 76.40 -22.09 9.92
N LEU A 680 76.32 -23.00 8.96
CA LEU A 680 77.45 -23.78 8.45
C LEU A 680 78.12 -23.16 7.20
N THR A 681 77.38 -22.49 6.32
CA THR A 681 77.92 -21.96 5.04
C THR A 681 77.98 -20.43 4.97
N GLN A 682 77.38 -19.72 5.94
CA GLN A 682 77.18 -18.26 5.93
C GLN A 682 76.38 -17.70 4.74
N GLU A 683 75.94 -18.55 3.80
CA GLU A 683 75.14 -18.16 2.64
C GLU A 683 73.73 -17.73 3.07
N LYS A 684 73.28 -16.59 2.50
CA LYS A 684 71.93 -16.08 2.69
C LYS A 684 71.00 -16.77 1.68
N PRO A 685 69.89 -17.39 2.11
CA PRO A 685 68.98 -18.04 1.17
C PRO A 685 68.14 -17.00 0.41
N VAL A 686 68.05 -17.18 -0.91
CA VAL A 686 67.31 -16.32 -1.84
C VAL A 686 65.80 -16.56 -1.70
N MET A 687 65.02 -15.52 -1.50
CA MET A 687 63.56 -15.62 -1.49
C MET A 687 62.99 -15.86 -2.90
N GLY A 688 61.98 -16.71 -3.02
CA GLY A 688 61.23 -16.86 -4.27
C GLY A 688 60.45 -15.58 -4.63
N VAL A 689 60.31 -15.26 -5.92
CA VAL A 689 59.54 -14.09 -6.37
C VAL A 689 58.41 -14.54 -7.30
N ILE A 690 57.19 -14.08 -7.03
CA ILE A 690 56.00 -14.33 -7.84
C ILE A 690 55.54 -12.98 -8.42
N LEU A 691 55.40 -12.88 -9.74
CA LEU A 691 54.86 -11.69 -10.41
C LEU A 691 53.50 -12.05 -11.02
N ASN A 692 52.42 -11.38 -10.56
CA ASN A 692 51.05 -11.61 -11.05
C ASN A 692 50.65 -13.11 -11.06
N GLY A 693 51.04 -13.85 -10.02
CA GLY A 693 50.75 -15.28 -9.87
C GLY A 693 51.69 -16.23 -10.59
N ALA A 694 52.64 -15.74 -11.40
CA ALA A 694 53.65 -16.56 -12.07
C ALA A 694 55.00 -16.52 -11.31
N PRO A 695 55.66 -17.66 -11.06
CA PRO A 695 56.99 -17.68 -10.48
C PRO A 695 58.03 -17.10 -11.44
N VAL A 696 58.90 -16.24 -10.94
CA VAL A 696 60.01 -15.67 -11.68
C VAL A 696 61.26 -16.51 -11.41
N GLY A 697 61.79 -17.16 -12.45
CA GLY A 697 63.00 -17.97 -12.35
C GLY A 697 64.27 -17.14 -12.12
N GLU A 698 65.24 -17.74 -11.45
CA GLU A 698 66.61 -17.22 -11.30
C GLU A 698 67.40 -17.50 -12.59
N VAL A 699 68.00 -16.48 -13.22
CA VAL A 699 68.85 -16.67 -14.40
C VAL A 699 70.27 -16.21 -14.07
N LYS A 700 71.24 -17.12 -14.17
CA LYS A 700 72.64 -16.91 -13.76
C LYS A 700 73.42 -15.83 -14.55
N ASN A 701 72.81 -15.16 -15.54
CA ASN A 701 73.46 -14.18 -16.43
C ASN A 701 72.61 -12.90 -16.62
N GLY A 702 72.25 -12.21 -15.53
CA GLY A 702 71.63 -10.88 -15.60
C GLY A 702 70.16 -10.83 -16.04
N GLY A 703 69.47 -11.97 -16.11
CA GLY A 703 68.02 -12.07 -16.28
C GLY A 703 67.32 -12.65 -15.05
N GLY A 704 65.98 -12.55 -14.97
CA GLY A 704 65.20 -13.04 -13.81
C GLY A 704 64.83 -11.93 -12.84
N TRP A 705 64.61 -12.25 -11.56
CA TRP A 705 64.07 -11.28 -10.59
C TRP A 705 65.01 -10.07 -10.37
N ALA A 706 66.35 -10.20 -10.53
CA ALA A 706 67.29 -9.07 -10.40
C ALA A 706 66.97 -7.97 -11.40
N TYR A 707 66.68 -8.38 -12.63
CA TYR A 707 66.25 -7.48 -13.69
C TYR A 707 64.86 -6.89 -13.41
N LEU A 708 63.92 -7.69 -12.89
CA LEU A 708 62.57 -7.20 -12.58
C LEU A 708 62.57 -6.16 -11.47
N VAL A 709 63.20 -6.38 -10.31
CA VAL A 709 63.14 -5.37 -9.22
C VAL A 709 63.99 -4.13 -9.51
N GLN A 710 64.96 -4.22 -10.44
CA GLN A 710 65.71 -3.05 -10.91
C GLN A 710 64.97 -2.25 -12.00
N ASN A 711 64.17 -2.89 -12.86
CA ASN A 711 63.58 -2.23 -14.04
C ASN A 711 62.05 -2.06 -14.00
N ILE A 712 61.33 -2.70 -13.07
CA ILE A 712 59.90 -2.44 -12.91
C ILE A 712 59.69 -1.06 -12.27
N PRO A 713 58.93 -0.14 -12.90
CA PRO A 713 58.63 1.13 -12.28
C PRO A 713 57.81 0.91 -11.00
N PRO A 714 58.21 1.45 -9.84
CA PRO A 714 57.43 1.27 -8.61
C PRO A 714 55.99 1.78 -8.72
N SER A 715 55.73 2.75 -9.60
CA SER A 715 54.39 3.28 -9.91
C SER A 715 53.46 2.26 -10.58
N ALA A 716 54.02 1.22 -11.22
CA ALA A 716 53.27 0.15 -11.87
C ALA A 716 52.84 -0.96 -10.90
N ILE A 717 53.25 -0.90 -9.64
CA ILE A 717 52.97 -1.94 -8.63
C ILE A 717 51.73 -1.57 -7.83
N ALA A 718 50.82 -2.52 -7.71
CA ALA A 718 49.62 -2.44 -6.88
C ALA A 718 49.94 -2.87 -5.44
N SER A 719 50.57 -4.04 -5.26
CA SER A 719 50.94 -4.54 -3.93
C SER A 719 52.19 -5.42 -3.95
N ILE A 720 52.82 -5.51 -2.79
CA ILE A 720 53.89 -6.47 -2.49
C ILE A 720 53.55 -7.18 -1.18
N GLU A 721 53.41 -8.49 -1.26
CA GLU A 721 53.11 -9.37 -0.13
C GLU A 721 54.35 -10.21 0.20
N VAL A 722 54.83 -10.09 1.43
CA VAL A 722 56.03 -10.77 1.91
C VAL A 722 55.64 -11.95 2.78
N LEU A 723 56.04 -13.15 2.37
CA LEU A 723 55.75 -14.43 3.01
C LEU A 723 57.06 -15.01 3.57
N ARG A 724 57.31 -14.79 4.84
CA ARG A 724 58.51 -15.25 5.58
C ARG A 724 58.21 -16.47 6.42
N SER A 725 57.01 -16.54 6.99
CA SER A 725 56.61 -17.62 7.88
C SER A 725 56.29 -18.88 7.09
N ILE A 726 56.60 -20.04 7.66
CA ILE A 726 56.32 -21.35 7.03
C ILE A 726 54.83 -21.53 6.72
N ASN A 727 53.95 -20.94 7.54
CA ASN A 727 52.50 -20.97 7.37
C ASN A 727 52.04 -20.36 6.03
N TYR A 728 52.79 -19.40 5.47
CA TYR A 728 52.42 -18.73 4.22
C TYR A 728 53.30 -19.14 3.04
N SER A 729 54.55 -19.55 3.29
CA SER A 729 55.51 -19.88 2.24
C SER A 729 55.47 -21.35 1.79
N ALA A 730 55.03 -22.29 2.64
CA ALA A 730 55.06 -23.73 2.34
C ALA A 730 54.22 -24.13 1.11
N ILE A 731 53.13 -23.40 0.82
CA ILE A 731 52.24 -23.66 -0.33
C ILE A 731 52.95 -23.46 -1.69
N TYR A 732 54.07 -22.73 -1.70
CA TYR A 732 54.90 -22.48 -2.89
C TYR A 732 55.95 -23.57 -3.14
N GLY A 733 55.94 -24.67 -2.36
CA GLY A 733 56.86 -25.79 -2.55
C GLY A 733 58.33 -25.39 -2.36
N SER A 734 59.23 -25.93 -3.18
CA SER A 734 60.68 -25.62 -3.11
C SER A 734 60.99 -24.13 -3.28
N THR A 735 60.19 -23.40 -4.06
CA THR A 735 60.30 -21.94 -4.25
C THR A 735 60.01 -21.15 -2.97
N GLY A 736 59.27 -21.73 -2.02
CA GLY A 736 58.94 -21.11 -0.74
C GLY A 736 59.92 -21.43 0.39
N GLY A 737 60.94 -22.28 0.17
CA GLY A 737 61.84 -22.76 1.22
C GLY A 737 62.64 -21.67 1.95
N ALA A 738 62.80 -20.51 1.32
CA ALA A 738 63.50 -19.34 1.85
C ALA A 738 62.58 -18.11 2.05
N GLY A 739 61.26 -18.31 1.96
CA GLY A 739 60.27 -17.24 1.90
C GLY A 739 59.97 -16.77 0.46
N VAL A 740 58.86 -16.05 0.29
CA VAL A 740 58.34 -15.62 -1.02
C VAL A 740 57.96 -14.13 -1.00
N LEU A 741 58.27 -13.41 -2.06
CA LEU A 741 57.71 -12.09 -2.38
C LEU A 741 56.71 -12.21 -3.52
N VAL A 742 55.45 -11.88 -3.26
CA VAL A 742 54.41 -11.80 -4.27
C VAL A 742 54.24 -10.34 -4.68
N VAL A 743 54.53 -10.04 -5.94
CA VAL A 743 54.44 -8.71 -6.55
C VAL A 743 53.25 -8.69 -7.50
N THR A 744 52.35 -7.73 -7.28
CA THR A 744 51.14 -7.54 -8.10
C THR A 744 51.22 -6.20 -8.80
N THR A 745 51.00 -6.16 -10.12
CA THR A 745 50.99 -4.91 -10.89
C THR A 745 49.60 -4.28 -10.95
N LYS A 746 49.51 -2.96 -11.13
CA LYS A 746 48.24 -2.25 -11.33
C LYS A 746 47.54 -2.75 -12.60
N HIS A 747 46.22 -2.89 -12.55
CA HIS A 747 45.37 -3.20 -13.70
C HIS A 747 44.46 -2.01 -14.01
N GLY A 748 44.17 -1.78 -15.30
CA GLY A 748 43.34 -0.65 -15.74
C GLY A 748 41.96 -0.69 -15.09
N GLY A 749 41.69 0.21 -14.14
CA GLY A 749 40.43 0.26 -13.39
C GLY A 749 40.55 0.46 -11.87
N GLN A 750 41.75 0.40 -11.28
CA GLN A 750 41.94 0.52 -9.82
C GLN A 750 41.64 1.89 -9.17
N ASP A 751 41.25 2.90 -9.96
CA ASP A 751 40.76 4.22 -9.50
C ASP A 751 39.23 4.40 -9.57
N ARG A 752 38.45 3.35 -9.84
CA ARG A 752 36.98 3.45 -9.89
C ARG A 752 36.33 2.72 -8.72
N LEU A 753 35.45 3.44 -8.01
CA LEU A 753 34.46 2.90 -7.06
C LEU A 753 33.64 1.76 -7.70
N PRO A 754 33.06 0.84 -6.91
CA PRO A 754 32.43 -0.38 -7.42
C PRO A 754 31.12 -0.07 -8.18
N ASP A 755 31.25 0.20 -9.48
CA ASP A 755 30.11 0.15 -10.40
C ASP A 755 29.86 -1.31 -10.81
N GLU A 756 28.59 -1.70 -10.72
CA GLU A 756 27.95 -2.96 -11.13
C GLU A 756 28.79 -3.84 -12.06
N LYS A 757 29.30 -4.97 -11.55
CA LYS A 757 30.00 -5.96 -12.38
C LYS A 757 29.00 -6.57 -13.37
N PRO A 758 29.18 -6.38 -14.69
CA PRO A 758 28.39 -7.07 -15.71
C PRO A 758 28.78 -8.55 -15.69
N SER A 759 27.84 -9.44 -15.40
CA SER A 759 28.10 -10.89 -15.40
C SER A 759 27.04 -11.70 -16.13
N GLY A 760 26.00 -11.05 -16.67
CA GLY A 760 24.82 -11.74 -17.19
C GLY A 760 24.11 -12.57 -16.12
N VAL A 761 24.40 -12.33 -14.83
CA VAL A 761 23.82 -13.02 -13.67
C VAL A 761 23.43 -11.96 -12.63
N LEU A 762 22.21 -12.08 -12.09
CA LEU A 762 21.72 -11.23 -11.00
C LEU A 762 21.08 -12.10 -9.92
N ASP A 763 21.63 -12.01 -8.71
CA ASP A 763 21.09 -12.63 -7.51
C ASP A 763 20.29 -11.61 -6.69
N PHE A 764 19.08 -11.97 -6.27
CA PHE A 764 18.23 -11.12 -5.44
C PHE A 764 17.22 -11.96 -4.65
N ASN A 765 16.65 -11.36 -3.60
CA ASN A 765 15.53 -11.94 -2.87
C ASN A 765 14.23 -11.28 -3.31
N PHE A 766 13.15 -12.06 -3.37
CA PHE A 766 11.82 -11.56 -3.70
C PHE A 766 10.79 -12.06 -2.69
N ASN A 767 9.90 -11.18 -2.25
CA ASN A 767 8.78 -11.53 -1.39
C ASN A 767 7.58 -11.94 -2.26
N GLY A 768 7.22 -13.22 -2.17
CA GLY A 768 6.03 -13.79 -2.80
C GLY A 768 4.76 -13.51 -2.00
N TYR A 769 3.80 -14.42 -2.08
CA TYR A 769 2.54 -14.30 -1.34
C TYR A 769 2.78 -14.37 0.17
N THR A 770 1.99 -13.61 0.93
CA THR A 770 2.00 -13.70 2.39
C THR A 770 1.48 -15.06 2.84
N ILE A 771 2.13 -15.65 3.83
CA ILE A 771 1.66 -16.87 4.49
C ILE A 771 0.62 -16.45 5.52
N ASN A 772 -0.59 -16.95 5.37
CA ASN A 772 -1.70 -16.69 6.29
C ASN A 772 -1.73 -17.73 7.41
N HIS A 773 -2.10 -17.29 8.60
CA HIS A 773 -2.44 -18.17 9.71
C HIS A 773 -3.92 -18.58 9.66
N THR A 774 -4.26 -19.65 10.36
CA THR A 774 -5.65 -20.05 10.59
C THR A 774 -6.08 -19.54 11.96
N PHE A 775 -7.26 -18.92 12.05
CA PHE A 775 -7.82 -18.49 13.32
C PHE A 775 -8.07 -19.69 14.24
N TYR A 776 -7.54 -19.62 15.46
CA TYR A 776 -7.70 -20.68 16.44
C TYR A 776 -9.08 -20.61 17.12
N SER A 777 -9.90 -21.65 16.94
CA SER A 777 -11.15 -21.84 17.67
C SER A 777 -11.02 -23.01 18.66
N PRO A 778 -11.06 -22.77 19.98
CA PRO A 778 -10.97 -23.82 20.99
C PRO A 778 -12.04 -24.89 20.82
N GLN A 779 -11.70 -26.12 21.20
CA GLN A 779 -12.63 -27.24 21.32
C GLN A 779 -12.60 -27.73 22.77
N TYR A 780 -13.67 -27.46 23.53
CA TYR A 780 -13.77 -27.90 24.93
C TYR A 780 -14.35 -29.31 24.97
N LYS A 781 -13.52 -30.30 25.32
CA LYS A 781 -14.00 -31.66 25.63
C LYS A 781 -14.57 -31.67 27.05
N ALA A 782 -15.71 -32.34 27.23
CA ALA A 782 -16.31 -32.49 28.55
C ALA A 782 -15.31 -33.18 29.51
N ALA A 783 -15.06 -32.50 30.64
CA ALA A 783 -14.60 -33.02 31.93
C ALA A 783 -13.12 -33.00 32.36
N ASN A 784 -12.08 -32.53 31.62
CA ASN A 784 -10.73 -32.49 32.25
C ASN A 784 -9.68 -31.47 31.75
N THR A 785 -10.04 -30.46 30.94
CA THR A 785 -9.13 -29.33 30.62
C THR A 785 -9.97 -28.09 30.30
N ALA A 786 -10.73 -27.58 31.27
CA ALA A 786 -11.13 -26.18 31.15
C ALA A 786 -9.82 -25.36 31.20
N PRO A 787 -9.48 -24.57 30.17
CA PRO A 787 -8.31 -23.71 30.26
C PRO A 787 -8.47 -22.82 31.49
N GLN A 788 -7.44 -22.71 32.32
CA GLN A 788 -7.52 -21.86 33.52
C GLN A 788 -7.80 -20.39 33.16
N THR A 789 -7.60 -19.99 31.90
CA THR A 789 -7.92 -18.65 31.37
C THR A 789 -8.31 -18.69 29.87
N ASP A 790 -9.58 -18.48 29.54
CA ASP A 790 -10.05 -18.13 28.17
C ASP A 790 -10.45 -16.66 28.16
N LEU A 791 -9.49 -15.80 27.80
CA LEU A 791 -9.62 -14.33 27.78
C LEU A 791 -9.63 -13.77 26.35
N ARG A 792 -10.07 -14.57 25.38
CA ARG A 792 -10.15 -14.15 23.97
C ARG A 792 -11.04 -12.91 23.83
N ASN A 793 -10.53 -11.90 23.15
CA ASN A 793 -11.29 -10.70 22.78
C ASN A 793 -12.02 -10.89 21.44
N THR A 794 -11.44 -11.68 20.53
CA THR A 794 -12.10 -12.25 19.34
C THR A 794 -12.55 -13.66 19.67
N ILE A 795 -13.86 -13.85 19.76
CA ILE A 795 -14.48 -15.13 20.15
C ILE A 795 -14.48 -16.10 18.96
N TYR A 796 -14.78 -15.58 17.77
CA TYR A 796 -14.80 -16.34 16.54
C TYR A 796 -14.51 -15.43 15.36
N TRP A 797 -13.70 -15.91 14.42
CA TRP A 797 -13.46 -15.28 13.14
C TRP A 797 -13.48 -16.34 12.05
N ASN A 798 -14.29 -16.12 11.02
CA ASN A 798 -14.30 -16.94 9.82
C ASN A 798 -14.34 -16.04 8.58
N PRO A 799 -13.26 -15.96 7.79
CA PRO A 799 -13.23 -15.17 6.56
C PRO A 799 -14.01 -15.84 5.41
N ILE A 800 -14.33 -17.12 5.49
CA ILE A 800 -14.97 -17.84 4.38
C ILE A 800 -16.23 -18.54 4.89
N VAL A 801 -17.35 -17.81 4.80
CA VAL A 801 -18.70 -18.37 4.95
C VAL A 801 -19.36 -18.33 3.58
N GLU A 802 -19.39 -19.49 2.93
CA GLU A 802 -20.10 -19.67 1.66
C GLU A 802 -21.57 -19.89 1.93
N ILE A 803 -22.41 -18.99 1.42
CA ILE A 803 -23.86 -19.18 1.41
C ILE A 803 -24.20 -19.96 0.15
N ASP A 804 -24.81 -21.13 0.33
CA ASP A 804 -25.10 -22.04 -0.76
C ASP A 804 -26.31 -21.58 -1.62
N LYS A 805 -26.76 -22.45 -2.53
CA LYS A 805 -27.91 -22.18 -3.42
C LYS A 805 -29.24 -22.12 -2.66
N THR A 806 -29.30 -22.62 -1.43
CA THR A 806 -30.48 -22.53 -0.55
C THR A 806 -30.53 -21.22 0.22
N GLY A 807 -29.50 -20.37 0.08
CA GLY A 807 -29.41 -19.10 0.78
C GLY A 807 -29.07 -19.27 2.26
N ARG A 808 -28.55 -20.44 2.68
CA ARG A 808 -28.31 -20.74 4.10
C ARG A 808 -26.85 -21.09 4.38
N ALA A 809 -26.41 -20.77 5.58
CA ALA A 809 -25.21 -21.32 6.17
C ALA A 809 -25.37 -21.48 7.68
N VAL A 810 -24.60 -22.42 8.23
CA VAL A 810 -24.59 -22.74 9.64
C VAL A 810 -23.15 -22.85 10.11
N PHE A 811 -22.85 -22.28 11.26
CA PHE A 811 -21.57 -22.47 11.92
C PHE A 811 -21.76 -22.49 13.44
N GLU A 812 -20.77 -23.07 14.12
CA GLU A 812 -20.79 -23.25 15.55
C GLU A 812 -19.44 -22.90 16.16
N TYR A 813 -19.45 -22.32 17.36
CA TYR A 813 -18.25 -22.01 18.10
C TYR A 813 -18.52 -22.06 19.61
N PHE A 814 -17.46 -22.10 20.40
CA PHE A 814 -17.55 -22.04 21.85
C PHE A 814 -17.39 -20.61 22.36
N ASN A 815 -18.28 -20.19 23.25
CA ASN A 815 -18.15 -18.93 23.99
C ASN A 815 -16.87 -18.93 24.85
N SER A 816 -16.40 -17.74 25.25
CA SER A 816 -15.30 -17.65 26.20
C SER A 816 -15.76 -17.90 27.65
N LEU A 817 -14.81 -17.90 28.59
CA LEU A 817 -15.13 -17.89 30.03
C LEU A 817 -15.79 -16.58 30.47
N LYS A 818 -15.65 -15.50 29.70
CA LYS A 818 -16.14 -14.18 30.09
C LYS A 818 -17.63 -14.02 29.78
N LYS A 819 -18.37 -13.62 30.81
CA LYS A 819 -19.74 -13.15 30.72
C LYS A 819 -19.81 -11.77 30.08
N GLY A 820 -20.98 -11.41 29.58
CA GLY A 820 -21.24 -10.10 28.97
C GLY A 820 -22.02 -10.20 27.67
N ASP A 821 -22.00 -9.10 26.93
CA ASP A 821 -22.72 -8.97 25.67
C ASP A 821 -21.81 -9.38 24.50
N TYR A 822 -22.32 -10.24 23.64
CA TYR A 822 -21.61 -10.76 22.49
C TYR A 822 -22.27 -10.23 21.23
N ARG A 823 -21.45 -9.88 20.24
CA ARG A 823 -21.90 -9.36 18.95
C ARG A 823 -21.35 -10.23 17.83
N VAL A 824 -22.25 -10.72 16.99
CA VAL A 824 -21.97 -11.40 15.72
C VAL A 824 -22.16 -10.37 14.60
N VAL A 825 -21.15 -10.21 13.76
CA VAL A 825 -21.21 -9.36 12.56
C VAL A 825 -20.98 -10.25 11.34
N VAL A 826 -21.91 -10.20 10.40
CA VAL A 826 -21.84 -10.89 9.11
C VAL A 826 -21.77 -9.84 8.01
N GLU A 827 -20.74 -9.91 7.16
CA GLU A 827 -20.60 -9.02 6.00
C GLU A 827 -20.25 -9.79 4.73
N GLY A 828 -20.75 -9.37 3.58
CA GLY A 828 -20.39 -10.01 2.31
C GLY A 828 -21.11 -9.50 1.09
N VAL A 829 -20.89 -10.21 -0.01
CA VAL A 829 -21.38 -9.87 -1.34
C VAL A 829 -22.08 -11.09 -1.94
N GLY A 830 -23.31 -10.88 -2.40
CA GLY A 830 -24.10 -11.87 -3.16
C GLY A 830 -23.61 -11.99 -4.60
N LEU A 831 -23.89 -13.11 -5.26
CA LEU A 831 -23.48 -13.33 -6.67
C LEU A 831 -24.09 -12.33 -7.67
N ASN A 832 -25.18 -11.65 -7.28
CA ASN A 832 -25.81 -10.57 -8.03
C ASN A 832 -25.11 -9.20 -7.87
N GLY A 833 -24.10 -9.09 -7.01
CA GLY A 833 -23.46 -7.82 -6.63
C GLY A 833 -24.11 -7.13 -5.45
N GLY A 834 -25.14 -7.73 -4.84
CA GLY A 834 -25.79 -7.17 -3.66
C GLY A 834 -24.84 -7.19 -2.46
N ILE A 835 -24.70 -6.05 -1.80
CA ILE A 835 -23.86 -5.90 -0.60
C ILE A 835 -24.72 -6.09 0.64
N GLY A 836 -24.18 -6.85 1.60
CA GLY A 836 -24.91 -7.25 2.80
C GLY A 836 -24.11 -7.08 4.08
N ARG A 837 -24.76 -6.53 5.12
CA ARG A 837 -24.30 -6.58 6.52
C ARG A 837 -25.46 -6.89 7.45
N ALA A 838 -25.23 -7.79 8.41
CA ALA A 838 -26.15 -8.03 9.52
C ALA A 838 -25.39 -8.12 10.84
N VAL A 839 -26.05 -7.66 11.91
CA VAL A 839 -25.53 -7.70 13.27
C VAL A 839 -26.54 -8.44 14.14
N TYR A 840 -26.06 -9.38 14.95
CA TYR A 840 -26.85 -10.07 15.95
C TYR A 840 -26.16 -9.97 17.31
N GLN A 841 -26.94 -9.80 18.37
CA GLN A 841 -26.44 -9.68 19.74
C GLN A 841 -27.08 -10.74 20.61
N TYR A 842 -26.29 -11.33 21.50
CA TYR A 842 -26.76 -12.28 22.51
C TYR A 842 -25.94 -12.12 23.79
N LYS A 843 -26.45 -12.66 24.90
CA LYS A 843 -25.82 -12.52 26.20
C LYS A 843 -25.21 -13.84 26.68
N VAL A 844 -24.04 -13.77 27.30
CA VAL A 844 -23.42 -14.91 28.00
C VAL A 844 -23.49 -14.66 29.51
N ASP A 845 -24.24 -15.50 30.22
CA ASP A 845 -24.67 -15.28 31.62
C ASP A 845 -23.99 -16.16 32.68
#